data_AF-A0A850TAU7-F1
#
_entry.id   AF-A0A850TAU7-F1
#
_cell.length_a   1.000
_cell.length_b   1.000
_cell.length_c   1.000
_cell.angle_alpha   90.00
_cell.angle_beta   90.00
_cell.angle_gamma   90.00
#
_symmetry.space_group_name_H-M   'P 1'
#
loop_
_entity.id
_entity.type
_entity.pdbx_description
1 polymer ?
#
loop_
_entity_poly.entity_id
_entity_poly.type
_entity_poly.pdbx_seq_one_letter_code
_entity_poly.pdbx_strand_id
1 'polypeptide(L)'
;MKKPTILSLALIPMALLCILAIGSQANPSPASEKQSVTRLTDLPHQVQEKISHQLLTAEYEVQRFDKTLPSGETATYRAFNRNQNMSAYFTGNGIHLLSNSESPSWDIEMRLSVCGYEKAQTRIQPDCSDQIFVSGHRIEYLRDGLTEWYVNDDRGVEQGVILNEPPGIKDSDPVIVTWTVSGSLRPFLEKDGTGIIFRSAKGRTVLRYSGLKAWDASGRMLAAGLSVENDTSEGGPSRISCIVDDTDAVYPVTIDPLFSQATKITAAEGIEDARFGASVSIDGNTLVVGAYGPNDTYSGPPGSAYIFYRDQGGTDTWGQVAKIMASDGVRKDYFGWSISINGDTVVVGARGDDDNGIDSGSAYIFCRDQGGADAWGQVAKITASDGVWGDYFGWSVSIDGDTVVVGANGDDDNGLGSGSAYIFCRDQGGTDAWGQAAKITASDGVWGDYFGWSVSIDGDTVVVGAPGDDNEDQDPYYIDDFGSAYIFYRDQSGTDAWGQAAKITASDGAEDDSFGDSVSIDGDTVVVGAPWDDDNDSNSGSTYIFCRDQSGTDAWEQAAKITASDGLAGDNFGRSVSIDGDTVVVGAPRDDDNGSNSGSTYIFCRDQSGIDAWGQAAKITVSDGVWGDVFGGSVSIDGDTVVVGAPGDDNEDQDSYYVDDFGSAYIFYRVQGDQPNLTPYQPNGWDDKIVVSNQTGTRTEDTIYAGETVYIDFALVNNGTADITTEFYIQLYINGIRVCNASASGLLQNYYSSISDFEYTFSSAGIYTLQLVVDANNDVDESNENDNEYQRDKKVMAEIYEGDFDNDGDVDGADLQEFIFDSGGLGLDVFAANFGKLNCP
;
A
#
# COMPACT_ATOMS: atom_id res chain seq x y z
N MET A 1 4.24 -59.61 30.35
CA MET A 1 5.20 -58.62 30.89
C MET A 1 5.47 -57.58 29.83
N LYS A 2 4.87 -56.40 29.96
CA LYS A 2 5.26 -55.09 29.38
C LYS A 2 4.24 -54.09 29.95
N LYS A 3 4.71 -53.07 30.66
CA LYS A 3 3.89 -51.96 31.19
C LYS A 3 3.84 -50.83 30.14
N PRO A 4 2.72 -50.11 29.98
CA PRO A 4 2.67 -48.87 29.21
C PRO A 4 3.01 -47.67 30.11
N THR A 5 3.61 -46.65 29.50
CA THR A 5 3.94 -45.36 30.11
C THR A 5 2.89 -44.34 29.66
N ILE A 6 2.38 -43.58 30.63
CA ILE A 6 1.36 -42.54 30.52
C ILE A 6 2.03 -41.25 30.05
N LEU A 7 1.49 -40.60 29.01
CA LEU A 7 1.73 -39.19 28.72
C LEU A 7 0.40 -38.41 28.78
N SER A 8 0.53 -37.19 29.26
CA SER A 8 -0.44 -36.20 29.74
C SER A 8 -1.54 -35.77 28.77
N LEU A 9 -2.80 -36.07 29.12
CA LEU A 9 -3.96 -35.23 28.80
C LEU A 9 -4.35 -34.48 30.07
N ALA A 10 -4.03 -33.20 30.16
CA ALA A 10 -4.57 -32.33 31.19
C ALA A 10 -4.46 -30.87 30.75
N LEU A 11 -5.46 -30.35 30.03
CA LEU A 11 -5.78 -28.92 29.99
C LEU A 11 -7.17 -28.58 29.38
N ILE A 12 -8.12 -29.52 29.31
CA ILE A 12 -9.48 -29.25 28.81
C ILE A 12 -10.62 -29.21 29.86
N PRO A 13 -10.51 -29.69 31.14
CA PRO A 13 -11.67 -29.61 32.04
C PRO A 13 -11.61 -28.53 33.15
N MET A 14 -10.86 -27.42 33.00
CA MET A 14 -10.81 -26.37 34.04
C MET A 14 -11.66 -25.12 33.77
N ALA A 15 -11.93 -24.76 32.50
CA ALA A 15 -12.77 -23.62 32.16
C ALA A 15 -14.26 -23.85 32.47
N LEU A 16 -14.75 -25.09 32.34
CA LEU A 16 -16.16 -25.43 32.60
C LEU A 16 -16.55 -25.40 34.09
N LEU A 17 -15.58 -25.37 35.02
CA LEU A 17 -15.86 -25.44 36.46
C LEU A 17 -16.04 -24.06 37.14
N CYS A 18 -15.65 -22.96 36.50
CA CYS A 18 -15.68 -21.63 37.12
C CYS A 18 -17.02 -20.88 37.02
N ILE A 19 -18.03 -21.42 36.32
CA ILE A 19 -19.34 -20.77 36.15
C ILE A 19 -20.28 -20.99 37.37
N LEU A 20 -19.87 -21.72 38.41
CA LEU A 20 -20.73 -22.04 39.56
C LEU A 20 -20.49 -21.23 40.86
N ALA A 21 -19.66 -20.17 40.86
CA ALA A 21 -19.25 -19.53 42.13
C ALA A 21 -19.30 -17.99 42.21
N ILE A 22 -20.07 -17.29 41.37
CA ILE A 22 -20.29 -15.83 41.57
C ILE A 22 -21.78 -15.52 41.44
N GLY A 23 -22.43 -15.18 42.56
CA GLY A 23 -23.82 -14.69 42.58
C GLY A 23 -24.67 -15.26 43.72
N SER A 24 -24.33 -14.93 44.97
CA SER A 24 -25.20 -15.21 46.11
C SER A 24 -26.32 -14.15 46.26
N GLN A 25 -27.53 -14.65 46.52
CA GLN A 25 -28.71 -14.01 47.15
C GLN A 25 -29.74 -13.28 46.25
N ALA A 26 -30.75 -14.01 45.76
CA ALA A 26 -32.17 -13.72 46.00
C ALA A 26 -33.11 -14.82 45.43
N ASN A 27 -33.95 -15.40 46.31
CA ASN A 27 -35.18 -16.22 46.19
C ASN A 27 -35.52 -17.11 44.95
N PRO A 28 -36.09 -18.32 45.18
CA PRO A 28 -36.38 -19.30 44.13
C PRO A 28 -37.79 -19.16 43.52
N SER A 29 -37.89 -19.30 42.20
CA SER A 29 -39.10 -19.78 41.51
C SER A 29 -38.71 -20.75 40.37
N PRO A 30 -39.58 -21.71 40.00
CA PRO A 30 -39.12 -23.01 39.54
C PRO A 30 -39.03 -23.16 38.01
N ALA A 31 -38.09 -24.02 37.61
CA ALA A 31 -38.00 -24.74 36.35
C ALA A 31 -37.86 -23.90 35.06
N SER A 32 -36.61 -23.52 34.74
CA SER A 32 -36.18 -23.40 33.34
C SER A 32 -35.27 -24.59 33.02
N GLU A 33 -35.50 -25.19 31.85
CA GLU A 33 -34.69 -26.25 31.27
C GLU A 33 -33.19 -25.91 31.37
N LYS A 34 -32.40 -26.85 31.88
CA LYS A 34 -30.96 -26.79 31.69
C LYS A 34 -30.69 -27.06 30.21
N GLN A 35 -30.55 -26.00 29.41
CA GLN A 35 -29.95 -26.11 28.08
C GLN A 35 -28.51 -26.64 28.26
N SER A 36 -28.24 -27.81 27.70
CA SER A 36 -26.88 -28.26 27.46
C SER A 36 -26.33 -27.43 26.32
N VAL A 37 -25.41 -26.52 26.63
CA VAL A 37 -24.58 -25.82 25.64
C VAL A 37 -23.63 -26.85 25.04
N THR A 38 -23.70 -27.06 23.73
CA THR A 38 -22.92 -28.09 23.02
C THR A 38 -21.87 -27.47 22.10
N ARG A 39 -22.04 -26.20 21.70
CA ARG A 39 -21.13 -25.45 20.83
C ARG A 39 -20.83 -24.07 21.42
N LEU A 40 -19.68 -23.50 21.07
CA LEU A 40 -19.27 -22.15 21.51
C LEU A 40 -20.29 -21.09 21.06
N THR A 41 -20.86 -21.27 19.86
CA THR A 41 -21.87 -20.43 19.22
C THR A 41 -23.22 -20.36 19.97
N ASP A 42 -23.48 -21.31 20.88
CA ASP A 42 -24.70 -21.29 21.70
C ASP A 42 -24.59 -20.34 22.91
N LEU A 43 -23.41 -19.73 23.14
CA LEU A 43 -23.17 -18.79 24.25
C LEU A 43 -23.52 -17.35 23.86
N PRO A 44 -23.85 -16.47 24.80
CA PRO A 44 -23.97 -15.04 24.51
C PRO A 44 -22.67 -14.46 23.91
N HIS A 45 -22.78 -13.54 22.94
CA HIS A 45 -21.64 -12.93 22.22
C HIS A 45 -20.50 -12.47 23.14
N GLN A 46 -20.81 -11.77 24.23
CA GLN A 46 -19.81 -11.30 25.20
C GLN A 46 -19.05 -12.43 25.93
N VAL A 47 -19.60 -13.64 25.96
CA VAL A 47 -18.96 -14.84 26.52
C VAL A 47 -18.14 -15.55 25.44
N GLN A 48 -18.60 -15.56 24.19
CA GLN A 48 -17.83 -16.05 23.04
C GLN A 48 -16.57 -15.21 22.85
N GLU A 49 -16.67 -13.88 22.78
CA GLU A 49 -15.51 -12.97 22.71
C GLU A 49 -14.52 -13.22 23.84
N LYS A 50 -15.01 -13.44 25.07
CA LYS A 50 -14.13 -13.75 26.20
C LYS A 50 -13.45 -15.11 26.08
N ILE A 51 -14.11 -16.11 25.52
CA ILE A 51 -13.53 -17.44 25.34
C ILE A 51 -12.58 -17.46 24.15
N SER A 52 -12.93 -16.83 23.03
CA SER A 52 -12.05 -16.65 21.86
C SER A 52 -10.81 -15.84 22.24
N HIS A 53 -10.97 -14.72 22.95
CA HIS A 53 -9.84 -13.96 23.49
C HIS A 53 -9.00 -14.80 24.47
N GLN A 54 -9.61 -15.66 25.29
CA GLN A 54 -8.88 -16.55 26.20
C GLN A 54 -8.14 -17.67 25.45
N LEU A 55 -8.70 -18.23 24.39
CA LEU A 55 -8.10 -19.24 23.52
C LEU A 55 -6.94 -18.67 22.71
N LEU A 56 -7.12 -17.49 22.10
CA LEU A 56 -6.06 -16.73 21.43
C LEU A 56 -4.92 -16.44 22.42
N THR A 57 -5.20 -15.92 23.62
CA THR A 57 -4.13 -15.71 24.61
C THR A 57 -3.46 -17.00 25.08
N ALA A 58 -4.15 -18.15 25.06
CA ALA A 58 -3.58 -19.44 25.44
C ALA A 58 -2.68 -20.03 24.34
N GLU A 59 -2.96 -19.72 23.07
CA GLU A 59 -2.16 -20.15 21.92
C GLU A 59 -0.76 -19.53 21.93
N TYR A 60 -0.68 -18.24 22.28
CA TYR A 60 0.59 -17.50 22.31
C TYR A 60 1.34 -17.59 23.66
N GLU A 61 0.89 -18.43 24.60
CA GLU A 61 1.52 -18.57 25.91
C GLU A 61 3.00 -18.99 25.84
N VAL A 62 3.81 -18.38 26.69
CA VAL A 62 5.20 -18.77 26.93
C VAL A 62 5.21 -19.97 27.89
N GLN A 63 5.69 -21.11 27.40
CA GLN A 63 5.71 -22.37 28.11
C GLN A 63 7.12 -22.74 28.55
N ARG A 64 7.23 -23.36 29.72
CA ARG A 64 8.51 -23.92 30.18
C ARG A 64 8.95 -25.04 29.25
N PHE A 65 10.18 -24.95 28.76
CA PHE A 65 10.73 -25.82 27.74
C PHE A 65 12.22 -25.99 27.98
N ASP A 66 12.65 -27.12 28.55
CA ASP A 66 14.05 -27.39 28.84
C ASP A 66 14.67 -28.25 27.73
N LYS A 67 15.29 -27.63 26.71
CA LYS A 67 15.96 -28.34 25.60
C LYS A 67 17.21 -27.61 25.12
N THR A 68 18.25 -28.37 24.81
CA THR A 68 19.44 -27.85 24.12
C THR A 68 19.12 -27.61 22.63
N LEU A 69 19.28 -26.36 22.19
CA LEU A 69 19.11 -25.91 20.82
C LEU A 69 20.32 -26.31 19.95
N PRO A 70 20.20 -26.26 18.60
CA PRO A 70 21.33 -26.52 17.70
C PRO A 70 22.55 -25.62 17.94
N SER A 71 22.34 -24.42 18.49
CA SER A 71 23.39 -23.50 18.93
C SER A 71 24.23 -24.01 20.12
N GLY A 72 23.79 -25.08 20.78
CA GLY A 72 24.42 -25.64 21.98
C GLY A 72 23.91 -25.02 23.29
N GLU A 73 23.08 -23.97 23.22
CA GLU A 73 22.44 -23.35 24.39
C GLU A 73 21.19 -24.10 24.85
N THR A 74 20.87 -24.00 26.14
CA THR A 74 19.61 -24.54 26.67
C THR A 74 18.54 -23.45 26.65
N ALA A 75 17.53 -23.63 25.82
CA ALA A 75 16.26 -22.91 25.98
C ALA A 75 15.61 -23.40 27.27
N THR A 76 15.06 -22.47 28.04
CA THR A 76 14.28 -22.73 29.27
C THR A 76 12.80 -22.44 29.09
N TYR A 77 12.46 -21.60 28.11
CA TYR A 77 11.08 -21.34 27.69
C TYR A 77 10.95 -21.34 26.18
N ARG A 78 9.71 -21.47 25.71
CA ARG A 78 9.34 -21.43 24.31
C ARG A 78 7.95 -20.83 24.15
N ALA A 79 7.72 -20.11 23.06
CA ALA A 79 6.39 -19.73 22.61
C ALA A 79 6.22 -20.13 21.14
N PHE A 80 5.01 -20.57 20.77
CA PHE A 80 4.67 -20.86 19.39
C PHE A 80 4.04 -19.62 18.75
N ASN A 81 4.39 -19.34 17.50
CA ASN A 81 3.74 -18.31 16.71
C ASN A 81 3.37 -18.89 15.34
N ARG A 82 2.23 -19.58 15.30
CA ARG A 82 1.79 -20.31 14.10
C ARG A 82 1.37 -19.36 12.99
N ASN A 83 0.68 -18.29 13.34
CA ASN A 83 0.27 -17.23 12.40
C ASN A 83 1.46 -16.59 11.65
N GLN A 84 2.65 -16.59 12.25
CA GLN A 84 3.88 -16.12 11.61
C GLN A 84 4.85 -17.27 11.27
N ASN A 85 4.36 -18.51 11.16
CA ASN A 85 5.09 -19.74 10.85
C ASN A 85 6.45 -19.89 11.57
N MET A 86 6.50 -19.48 12.84
CA MET A 86 7.72 -19.50 13.64
C MET A 86 7.50 -19.95 15.08
N SER A 87 8.60 -20.28 15.77
CA SER A 87 8.64 -20.54 17.20
C SER A 87 9.74 -19.71 17.84
N ALA A 88 9.43 -19.08 18.96
CA ALA A 88 10.39 -18.40 19.81
C ALA A 88 10.91 -19.34 20.88
N TYR A 89 12.24 -19.42 21.04
CA TYR A 89 12.90 -20.15 22.11
C TYR A 89 13.73 -19.17 22.92
N PHE A 90 13.53 -19.19 24.23
CA PHE A 90 14.12 -18.23 25.15
C PHE A 90 15.23 -18.91 25.96
N THR A 91 16.45 -18.42 25.79
CA THR A 91 17.65 -18.88 26.53
C THR A 91 18.02 -17.86 27.61
N GLY A 92 19.02 -18.17 28.43
CA GLY A 92 19.58 -17.20 29.39
C GLY A 92 20.23 -15.99 28.73
N ASN A 93 20.54 -16.05 27.43
CA ASN A 93 21.27 -15.03 26.68
C ASN A 93 20.37 -14.16 25.79
N GLY A 94 19.17 -14.62 25.44
CA GLY A 94 18.24 -13.90 24.57
C GLY A 94 17.23 -14.83 23.90
N ILE A 95 16.80 -14.45 22.70
CA ILE A 95 15.78 -15.15 21.92
C ILE A 95 16.40 -15.84 20.70
N HIS A 96 15.87 -17.02 20.38
CA HIS A 96 16.13 -17.75 19.13
C HIS A 96 14.79 -17.99 18.43
N LEU A 97 14.59 -17.36 17.28
CA LEU A 97 13.44 -17.61 16.42
C LEU A 97 13.81 -18.67 15.38
N LEU A 98 12.91 -19.63 15.16
CA LEU A 98 13.07 -20.69 14.16
C LEU A 98 11.80 -20.83 13.33
N SER A 99 11.95 -21.19 12.06
CA SER A 99 10.83 -21.61 11.21
C SER A 99 10.14 -22.85 11.79
N ASN A 100 8.81 -22.91 11.71
CA ASN A 100 8.08 -24.16 12.00
C ASN A 100 8.14 -25.14 10.81
N SER A 101 8.36 -24.65 9.59
CA SER A 101 8.59 -25.46 8.38
C SER A 101 10.01 -26.02 8.30
N GLU A 102 10.14 -27.23 7.76
CA GLU A 102 11.44 -27.88 7.47
C GLU A 102 12.10 -27.33 6.19
N SER A 103 11.35 -26.66 5.30
CA SER A 103 11.86 -26.09 4.04
C SER A 103 11.00 -24.90 3.54
N PRO A 104 11.56 -23.69 3.36
CA PRO A 104 12.93 -23.31 3.71
C PRO A 104 13.09 -23.21 5.23
N SER A 105 14.03 -23.96 5.81
CA SER A 105 14.37 -23.80 7.22
C SER A 105 15.23 -22.56 7.42
N TRP A 106 14.89 -21.77 8.44
CA TRP A 106 15.64 -20.60 8.84
C TRP A 106 15.65 -20.45 10.35
N ASP A 107 16.63 -19.69 10.84
CA ASP A 107 16.81 -19.39 12.23
C ASP A 107 17.54 -18.06 12.43
N ILE A 108 17.19 -17.36 13.49
CA ILE A 108 17.87 -16.14 13.94
C ILE A 108 17.95 -16.14 15.46
N GLU A 109 19.14 -15.89 15.97
CA GLU A 109 19.40 -15.72 17.38
C GLU A 109 19.79 -14.26 17.65
N MET A 110 19.15 -13.66 18.66
CA MET A 110 19.41 -12.29 19.07
C MET A 110 19.75 -12.23 20.55
N ARG A 111 20.85 -11.53 20.84
CA ARG A 111 21.38 -11.37 22.20
C ARG A 111 21.66 -9.91 22.47
N LEU A 112 21.03 -9.35 23.49
CA LEU A 112 21.32 -7.99 23.92
C LEU A 112 22.77 -7.90 24.39
N SER A 113 23.53 -6.98 23.81
CA SER A 113 24.99 -6.96 23.95
C SER A 113 25.54 -5.67 24.54
N VAL A 114 24.94 -4.52 24.20
CA VAL A 114 25.44 -3.20 24.57
C VAL A 114 24.29 -2.23 24.80
N CYS A 115 24.43 -1.35 25.78
CA CYS A 115 23.54 -0.21 26.02
C CYS A 115 24.36 0.99 26.51
N GLY A 116 24.07 2.20 26.02
CA GLY A 116 24.64 3.45 26.50
C GLY A 116 24.63 4.55 25.45
N TYR A 117 25.15 5.72 25.81
CA TYR A 117 25.32 6.85 24.88
C TYR A 117 26.43 6.56 23.86
N GLU A 118 26.37 7.16 22.66
CA GLU A 118 27.29 6.91 21.54
C GLU A 118 28.77 6.87 21.95
N LYS A 119 29.20 7.82 22.80
CA LYS A 119 30.60 7.91 23.28
C LYS A 119 30.91 7.08 24.53
N ALA A 120 29.91 6.47 25.17
CA ALA A 120 30.02 5.81 26.48
C ALA A 120 29.09 4.59 26.60
N GLN A 121 29.35 3.57 25.78
CA GLN A 121 28.58 2.33 25.76
C GLN A 121 29.07 1.31 26.80
N THR A 122 28.14 0.62 27.47
CA THR A 122 28.45 -0.45 28.44
C THR A 122 28.00 -1.81 27.92
N ARG A 123 28.84 -2.83 28.09
CA ARG A 123 28.49 -4.21 27.74
C ARG A 123 27.48 -4.76 28.74
N ILE A 124 26.36 -5.26 28.24
CA ILE A 124 25.35 -5.93 29.06
C ILE A 124 25.80 -7.36 29.34
N GLN A 125 25.55 -7.83 30.57
CA GLN A 125 25.84 -9.22 30.92
C GLN A 125 24.94 -10.14 30.09
N PRO A 126 25.52 -11.07 29.30
CA PRO A 126 24.74 -11.88 28.37
C PRO A 126 23.81 -12.84 29.12
N ASP A 127 24.32 -13.57 30.12
CA ASP A 127 23.54 -14.57 30.87
C ASP A 127 22.80 -13.94 32.06
N CYS A 128 21.47 -14.04 32.02
CA CYS A 128 20.54 -13.64 33.08
C CYS A 128 19.50 -14.74 33.37
N SER A 129 19.88 -16.01 33.19
CA SER A 129 19.02 -17.19 33.41
C SER A 129 18.31 -17.26 34.77
N ASP A 130 18.90 -16.68 35.82
CA ASP A 130 18.30 -16.59 37.16
C ASP A 130 17.31 -15.41 37.35
N GLN A 131 17.13 -14.57 36.33
CA GLN A 131 16.34 -13.33 36.37
C GLN A 131 15.29 -13.24 35.23
N ILE A 132 14.71 -14.38 34.87
CA ILE A 132 13.65 -14.50 33.87
C ILE A 132 12.28 -14.63 34.54
N PHE A 133 11.32 -13.80 34.12
CA PHE A 133 9.94 -13.80 34.62
C PHE A 133 8.98 -14.05 33.46
N VAL A 134 8.00 -14.94 33.65
CA VAL A 134 7.02 -15.30 32.62
C VAL A 134 5.61 -15.03 33.15
N SER A 135 4.79 -14.39 32.32
CA SER A 135 3.38 -14.10 32.61
C SER A 135 2.55 -14.24 31.34
N GLY A 136 1.88 -15.38 31.18
CA GLY A 136 1.07 -15.68 29.99
C GLY A 136 1.92 -15.70 28.72
N HIS A 137 1.61 -14.81 27.78
CA HIS A 137 2.29 -14.65 26.49
C HIS A 137 3.49 -13.67 26.54
N ARG A 138 3.90 -13.22 27.74
CA ARG A 138 5.02 -12.31 27.96
C ARG A 138 6.14 -12.95 28.77
N ILE A 139 7.38 -12.65 28.40
CA ILE A 139 8.61 -13.02 29.11
C ILE A 139 9.51 -11.81 29.30
N GLU A 140 10.10 -11.67 30.49
CA GLU A 140 10.94 -10.53 30.86
C GLU A 140 12.28 -11.01 31.42
N TYR A 141 13.34 -10.32 31.02
CA TYR A 141 14.71 -10.45 31.47
C TYR A 141 15.08 -9.19 32.26
N LEU A 142 15.22 -9.31 33.59
CA LEU A 142 15.79 -8.24 34.38
C LEU A 142 17.30 -8.23 34.18
N ARG A 143 17.83 -7.08 33.77
CA ARG A 143 19.27 -6.86 33.56
C ARG A 143 19.71 -5.63 34.35
N ASP A 144 21.02 -5.45 34.49
CA ASP A 144 21.55 -4.30 35.22
C ASP A 144 21.26 -3.00 34.44
N GLY A 145 20.44 -2.12 35.02
CA GLY A 145 20.02 -0.84 34.42
C GLY A 145 18.83 -0.88 33.45
N LEU A 146 18.37 -2.06 32.99
CA LEU A 146 17.25 -2.19 32.05
C LEU A 146 16.45 -3.48 32.20
N THR A 147 15.24 -3.50 31.65
CA THR A 147 14.42 -4.71 31.49
C THR A 147 14.22 -4.98 30.00
N GLU A 148 14.64 -6.14 29.53
CA GLU A 148 14.32 -6.61 28.18
C GLU A 148 13.10 -7.53 28.26
N TRP A 149 12.15 -7.39 27.36
CA TRP A 149 10.93 -8.18 27.38
C TRP A 149 10.51 -8.60 25.97
N TYR A 150 9.74 -9.67 25.90
CA TYR A 150 9.15 -10.17 24.67
C TYR A 150 7.68 -10.50 24.91
N VAL A 151 6.83 -10.15 23.95
CA VAL A 151 5.40 -10.50 23.91
C VAL A 151 5.16 -11.28 22.63
N ASN A 152 4.60 -12.48 22.76
CA ASN A 152 4.19 -13.28 21.62
C ASN A 152 2.69 -13.05 21.38
N ASP A 153 2.30 -12.69 20.16
CA ASP A 153 0.91 -12.51 19.75
C ASP A 153 0.71 -12.85 18.26
N ASP A 154 -0.47 -12.60 17.72
CA ASP A 154 -0.84 -12.88 16.34
C ASP A 154 -0.03 -12.10 15.30
N ARG A 155 0.44 -10.91 15.64
CA ARG A 155 1.28 -10.07 14.77
C ARG A 155 2.71 -10.60 14.70
N GLY A 156 3.16 -11.30 15.75
CA GLY A 156 4.45 -11.95 15.81
C GLY A 156 5.08 -11.94 17.20
N VAL A 157 6.38 -11.67 17.25
CA VAL A 157 7.10 -11.54 18.53
C VAL A 157 7.51 -10.09 18.69
N GLU A 158 6.79 -9.37 19.54
CA GLU A 158 7.15 -8.02 19.95
C GLU A 158 8.32 -8.10 20.93
N GLN A 159 9.32 -7.26 20.74
CA GLN A 159 10.50 -7.15 21.59
C GLN A 159 10.54 -5.73 22.14
N GLY A 160 10.80 -5.58 23.44
CA GLY A 160 11.02 -4.25 23.97
C GLY A 160 12.08 -4.18 25.06
N VAL A 161 12.51 -2.95 25.32
CA VAL A 161 13.46 -2.61 26.37
C VAL A 161 12.94 -1.43 27.16
N ILE A 162 12.93 -1.57 28.48
CA ILE A 162 12.67 -0.49 29.43
C ILE A 162 13.98 -0.09 30.06
N LEU A 163 14.46 1.10 29.76
CA LEU A 163 15.56 1.73 30.46
C LEU A 163 15.01 2.39 31.72
N ASN A 164 15.40 1.90 32.90
CA ASN A 164 14.84 2.39 34.16
C ASN A 164 15.40 3.77 34.55
N GLU A 165 16.61 4.06 34.11
CA GLU A 165 17.35 5.31 34.31
C GLU A 165 18.28 5.57 33.12
N PRO A 166 18.81 6.80 32.93
CA PRO A 166 19.79 7.09 31.90
C PRO A 166 20.97 6.10 31.95
N PRO A 167 21.35 5.45 30.84
CA PRO A 167 22.40 4.42 30.82
C PRO A 167 23.80 5.04 30.81
N GLY A 168 24.09 5.91 31.77
CA GLY A 168 25.33 6.65 31.90
C GLY A 168 25.12 8.12 32.27
N ILE A 169 26.15 8.94 32.00
CA ILE A 169 26.05 10.40 32.14
C ILE A 169 25.36 10.93 30.88
N LYS A 170 24.16 11.47 31.04
CA LYS A 170 23.39 12.09 29.97
C LYS A 170 24.16 13.25 29.33
N ASP A 171 24.32 13.21 28.01
CA ASP A 171 24.73 14.34 27.19
C ASP A 171 23.73 14.52 26.03
N SER A 172 24.12 15.20 24.94
CA SER A 172 23.27 15.40 23.75
C SER A 172 23.33 14.25 22.74
N ASP A 173 24.10 13.20 23.00
CA ASP A 173 24.19 12.03 22.12
C ASP A 173 22.97 11.13 22.33
N PRO A 174 22.52 10.39 21.29
CA PRO A 174 21.43 9.45 21.44
C PRO A 174 21.84 8.22 22.26
N VAL A 175 20.85 7.59 22.90
CA VAL A 175 21.00 6.28 23.54
C VAL A 175 20.98 5.20 22.49
N ILE A 176 21.95 4.28 22.55
CA ILE A 176 22.08 3.15 21.64
C ILE A 176 21.88 1.86 22.42
N VAL A 177 20.95 1.02 21.96
CA VAL A 177 20.71 -0.34 22.48
C VAL A 177 21.00 -1.33 21.35
N THR A 178 21.96 -2.24 21.55
CA THR A 178 22.48 -3.10 20.47
C THR A 178 22.36 -4.58 20.79
N TRP A 179 21.84 -5.33 19.82
CA TRP A 179 21.79 -6.79 19.81
C TRP A 179 22.81 -7.35 18.84
N THR A 180 23.51 -8.41 19.24
CA THR A 180 24.21 -9.27 18.28
C THR A 180 23.21 -10.25 17.68
N VAL A 181 23.30 -10.40 16.37
CA VAL A 181 22.48 -11.28 15.55
C VAL A 181 23.36 -12.39 14.97
N SER A 182 22.91 -13.63 15.13
CA SER A 182 23.49 -14.82 14.50
C SER A 182 22.40 -15.73 13.94
N GLY A 183 22.79 -16.79 13.22
CA GLY A 183 21.86 -17.71 12.56
C GLY A 183 22.02 -17.70 11.04
N SER A 184 21.03 -18.26 10.36
CA SER A 184 21.01 -18.42 8.91
C SER A 184 20.51 -17.19 8.15
N LEU A 185 19.84 -16.25 8.81
CA LEU A 185 19.38 -14.99 8.22
C LEU A 185 20.40 -13.84 8.38
N ARG A 186 20.30 -12.82 7.53
CA ARG A 186 21.12 -11.60 7.57
C ARG A 186 20.25 -10.35 7.61
N PRO A 187 20.50 -9.39 8.52
CA PRO A 187 19.75 -8.15 8.62
C PRO A 187 20.14 -7.14 7.53
N PHE A 188 19.16 -6.37 7.07
CA PHE A 188 19.28 -5.22 6.19
C PHE A 188 18.34 -4.13 6.70
N LEU A 189 18.81 -2.89 6.79
CA LEU A 189 18.00 -1.75 7.23
C LEU A 189 17.02 -1.34 6.12
N GLU A 190 15.79 -0.99 6.49
CA GLU A 190 14.79 -0.44 5.58
C GLU A 190 15.00 1.07 5.31
N LYS A 191 14.46 1.57 4.19
CA LYS A 191 14.75 2.92 3.62
C LYS A 191 14.42 4.07 4.58
N ASP A 192 13.40 3.92 5.41
CA ASP A 192 12.98 4.91 6.41
C ASP A 192 13.77 4.83 7.73
N GLY A 193 14.65 3.84 7.88
CA GLY A 193 15.39 3.58 9.11
C GLY A 193 14.51 3.11 10.27
N THR A 194 13.25 2.73 10.04
CA THR A 194 12.30 2.30 11.08
C THR A 194 12.10 0.79 11.14
N GLY A 195 12.59 0.07 10.13
CA GLY A 195 12.53 -1.39 10.05
C GLY A 195 13.84 -2.05 9.62
N ILE A 196 13.94 -3.35 9.87
CA ILE A 196 15.02 -4.24 9.43
C ILE A 196 14.40 -5.47 8.79
N ILE A 197 14.78 -5.78 7.56
CA ILE A 197 14.44 -7.05 6.90
C ILE A 197 15.58 -8.06 7.06
N PHE A 198 15.21 -9.29 7.38
CA PHE A 198 16.10 -10.41 7.48
C PHE A 198 15.97 -11.28 6.24
N ARG A 199 17.07 -11.42 5.50
CA ARG A 199 17.11 -12.22 4.27
C ARG A 199 17.86 -13.53 4.46
N SER A 200 17.40 -14.56 3.76
CA SER A 200 18.13 -15.82 3.63
C SER A 200 19.41 -15.65 2.80
N ALA A 201 20.28 -16.67 2.81
CA ALA A 201 21.47 -16.70 1.95
C ALA A 201 21.17 -16.60 0.44
N LYS A 202 19.92 -16.85 0.03
CA LYS A 202 19.44 -16.70 -1.36
C LYS A 202 18.84 -15.32 -1.65
N GLY A 203 18.92 -14.37 -0.71
CA GLY A 203 18.40 -13.00 -0.87
C GLY A 203 16.90 -12.82 -0.61
N ARG A 204 16.14 -13.91 -0.36
CA ARG A 204 14.71 -13.81 -0.03
C ARG A 204 14.52 -13.17 1.35
N THR A 205 13.65 -12.17 1.46
CA THR A 205 13.15 -11.66 2.75
C THR A 205 12.34 -12.74 3.45
N VAL A 206 12.62 -12.95 4.73
CA VAL A 206 12.03 -14.04 5.55
C VAL A 206 11.34 -13.49 6.79
N LEU A 207 11.91 -12.47 7.41
CA LEU A 207 11.40 -11.88 8.66
C LEU A 207 11.63 -10.38 8.60
N ARG A 208 10.68 -9.60 9.08
CA ARG A 208 10.79 -8.15 9.26
C ARG A 208 10.85 -7.84 10.76
N TYR A 209 11.60 -6.83 11.14
CA TYR A 209 11.70 -6.27 12.48
C TYR A 209 11.47 -4.77 12.41
N SER A 210 10.25 -4.33 12.71
CA SER A 210 9.74 -2.99 12.38
C SER A 210 8.81 -2.47 13.47
N GLY A 211 8.04 -1.41 13.21
CA GLY A 211 7.09 -0.87 14.18
C GLY A 211 7.74 -0.21 15.40
N LEU A 212 9.02 0.18 15.30
CA LEU A 212 9.80 0.77 16.39
C LEU A 212 9.09 2.00 16.97
N LYS A 213 8.74 1.92 18.26
CA LYS A 213 8.27 3.06 19.05
C LYS A 213 9.18 3.29 20.25
N ALA A 214 9.42 4.56 20.57
CA ALA A 214 10.09 4.93 21.81
C ALA A 214 9.29 6.01 22.55
N TRP A 215 9.09 5.85 23.86
CA TRP A 215 8.41 6.85 24.67
C TRP A 215 8.94 6.91 26.10
N ASP A 216 8.78 8.06 26.72
CA ASP A 216 9.21 8.31 28.10
C ASP A 216 8.08 8.08 29.12
N ALA A 217 8.39 8.17 30.41
CA ALA A 217 7.46 7.92 31.52
C ALA A 217 6.26 8.88 31.58
N SER A 218 6.33 10.00 30.86
CA SER A 218 5.20 10.92 30.72
C SER A 218 4.26 10.53 29.57
N GLY A 219 4.64 9.52 28.78
CA GLY A 219 3.94 9.09 27.57
C GLY A 219 4.32 9.89 26.32
N ARG A 220 5.37 10.72 26.38
CA ARG A 220 5.84 11.48 25.22
C ARG A 220 6.66 10.56 24.31
N MET A 221 6.32 10.55 23.02
CA MET A 221 7.08 9.87 21.98
C MET A 221 8.45 10.53 21.77
N LEU A 222 9.47 9.70 21.59
CA LEU A 222 10.86 10.08 21.34
C LEU A 222 11.22 9.74 19.90
N ALA A 223 12.10 10.53 19.29
CA ALA A 223 12.66 10.20 17.99
C ALA A 223 13.53 8.95 18.12
N ALA A 224 13.27 7.95 17.27
CA ALA A 224 13.98 6.68 17.29
C ALA A 224 14.20 6.14 15.89
N GLY A 225 15.26 5.36 15.72
CA GLY A 225 15.59 4.69 14.47
C GLY A 225 16.37 3.40 14.71
N LEU A 226 16.47 2.59 13.66
CA LEU A 226 17.23 1.35 13.64
C LEU A 226 18.54 1.53 12.86
N SER A 227 19.53 0.70 13.19
CA SER A 227 20.77 0.59 12.41
C SER A 227 21.23 -0.86 12.34
N VAL A 228 21.95 -1.18 11.26
CA VAL A 228 22.55 -2.51 11.03
C VAL A 228 24.05 -2.35 10.80
N GLU A 229 24.85 -3.14 11.51
CA GLU A 229 26.30 -3.26 11.28
C GLU A 229 26.61 -4.73 10.97
N ASN A 230 27.06 -5.01 9.75
CA ASN A 230 27.40 -6.36 9.33
C ASN A 230 28.89 -6.63 9.53
N ASP A 231 29.24 -7.71 10.23
CA ASP A 231 30.62 -8.21 10.25
C ASP A 231 30.96 -8.79 8.87
N THR A 232 31.90 -8.14 8.18
CA THR A 232 32.31 -8.53 6.80
C THR A 232 33.09 -9.84 6.73
N SER A 233 33.43 -10.45 7.88
CA SER A 233 34.06 -11.76 7.90
C SER A 233 33.05 -12.89 7.67
N GLU A 234 33.43 -13.90 6.88
CA GLU A 234 32.56 -15.03 6.52
C GLU A 234 32.12 -15.78 7.80
N GLY A 235 30.88 -15.57 8.23
CA GLY A 235 30.31 -16.15 9.46
C GLY A 235 30.40 -15.29 10.73
N GLY A 236 30.81 -14.02 10.65
CA GLY A 236 30.77 -13.08 11.77
C GLY A 236 29.33 -12.66 12.16
N PRO A 237 29.08 -12.32 13.44
CA PRO A 237 27.75 -11.90 13.90
C PRO A 237 27.43 -10.48 13.42
N SER A 238 26.26 -10.29 12.83
CA SER A 238 25.73 -8.94 12.56
C SER A 238 25.32 -8.28 13.87
N ARG A 239 25.17 -6.95 13.86
CA ARG A 239 24.60 -6.19 14.97
C ARG A 239 23.42 -5.39 14.45
N ILE A 240 22.39 -5.30 15.26
CA ILE A 240 21.30 -4.35 15.05
C ILE A 240 21.21 -3.45 16.27
N SER A 241 20.92 -2.16 16.07
CA SER A 241 20.76 -1.22 17.17
C SER A 241 19.50 -0.40 17.05
N CYS A 242 18.88 -0.11 18.19
CA CYS A 242 17.91 0.97 18.32
C CYS A 242 18.64 2.22 18.80
N ILE A 243 18.43 3.34 18.12
CA ILE A 243 19.00 4.65 18.43
C ILE A 243 17.83 5.54 18.86
N VAL A 244 17.89 6.10 20.07
CA VAL A 244 16.80 6.90 20.65
C VAL A 244 17.33 8.23 21.14
N ASP A 245 16.70 9.33 20.70
CA ASP A 245 16.96 10.65 21.27
C ASP A 245 16.23 10.78 22.62
N ASP A 246 16.99 10.67 23.70
CA ASP A 246 16.47 10.80 25.06
C ASP A 246 16.71 12.20 25.66
N THR A 247 17.18 13.20 24.90
CA THR A 247 17.72 14.48 25.41
C THR A 247 16.85 15.12 26.51
N ASP A 248 15.54 15.13 26.32
CA ASP A 248 14.58 15.68 27.29
C ASP A 248 13.74 14.62 28.01
N ALA A 249 13.99 13.32 27.78
CA ALA A 249 13.16 12.21 28.26
C ALA A 249 13.08 12.12 29.79
N VAL A 250 11.88 11.80 30.29
CA VAL A 250 11.63 11.44 31.70
C VAL A 250 11.66 9.92 31.82
N TYR A 251 12.63 9.37 32.56
CA TYR A 251 12.75 7.92 32.72
C TYR A 251 11.68 7.32 33.63
N PRO A 252 11.26 6.05 33.41
CA PRO A 252 11.77 5.11 32.41
C PRO A 252 11.46 5.47 30.95
N VAL A 253 12.34 5.04 30.04
CA VAL A 253 12.12 5.09 28.58
C VAL A 253 11.87 3.67 28.07
N THR A 254 10.80 3.49 27.31
CA THR A 254 10.46 2.21 26.66
C THR A 254 10.78 2.30 25.17
N ILE A 255 11.35 1.23 24.61
CA ILE A 255 11.66 1.02 23.19
C ILE A 255 11.00 -0.29 22.77
N ASP A 256 10.25 -0.29 21.66
CA ASP A 256 9.32 -1.38 21.33
C ASP A 256 9.21 -1.64 19.80
N PRO A 257 10.11 -2.47 19.24
CA PRO A 257 9.99 -3.04 17.89
C PRO A 257 9.33 -4.44 17.83
N LEU A 258 8.85 -4.84 16.64
CA LEU A 258 8.09 -6.06 16.39
C LEU A 258 8.70 -6.93 15.28
N PHE A 259 8.85 -8.25 15.52
CA PHE A 259 9.14 -9.25 14.49
C PHE A 259 7.86 -9.77 13.81
N SER A 260 7.78 -9.70 12.48
CA SER A 260 6.66 -10.26 11.69
C SER A 260 7.10 -10.83 10.34
N GLN A 261 6.32 -11.74 9.77
CA GLN A 261 6.35 -12.09 8.33
C GLN A 261 5.37 -11.16 7.57
N ALA A 262 5.13 -11.38 6.26
CA ALA A 262 4.30 -10.50 5.42
C ALA A 262 2.95 -10.13 6.08
N THR A 263 2.44 -8.93 5.80
CA THR A 263 1.19 -8.45 6.42
C THR A 263 -0.01 -9.16 5.81
N LYS A 264 -0.42 -10.26 6.45
CA LYS A 264 -1.71 -10.94 6.24
C LYS A 264 -2.80 -10.19 7.00
N ILE A 265 -3.87 -9.84 6.32
CA ILE A 265 -5.08 -9.29 6.93
C ILE A 265 -6.24 -10.27 6.75
N THR A 266 -7.02 -10.44 7.81
CA THR A 266 -8.20 -11.30 7.88
C THR A 266 -9.39 -10.47 8.34
N ALA A 267 -10.61 -10.94 8.05
CA ALA A 267 -11.79 -10.32 8.62
C ALA A 267 -11.82 -10.52 10.15
N ALA A 268 -11.91 -9.44 10.92
CA ALA A 268 -11.87 -9.48 12.39
C ALA A 268 -12.95 -10.40 13.03
N GLU A 269 -14.05 -10.67 12.32
CA GLU A 269 -15.15 -11.51 12.78
C GLU A 269 -14.97 -13.00 12.46
N GLY A 270 -14.04 -13.37 11.56
CA GLY A 270 -13.78 -14.77 11.16
C GLY A 270 -15.04 -15.54 10.77
N ILE A 271 -15.79 -15.05 9.78
CA ILE A 271 -17.02 -15.72 9.33
C ILE A 271 -16.65 -16.83 8.34
N GLU A 272 -17.06 -18.07 8.64
CA GLU A 272 -16.93 -19.24 7.73
C GLU A 272 -17.55 -18.90 6.35
N ASP A 273 -16.88 -19.27 5.26
CA ASP A 273 -17.27 -18.97 3.87
C ASP A 273 -17.42 -17.48 3.53
N ALA A 274 -16.81 -16.57 4.28
CA ALA A 274 -16.88 -15.14 3.98
C ALA A 274 -16.28 -14.79 2.61
N ARG A 275 -15.32 -15.60 2.12
CA ARG A 275 -14.54 -15.32 0.90
C ARG A 275 -13.84 -13.98 0.97
N PHE A 276 -13.30 -13.62 2.14
CA PHE A 276 -12.56 -12.38 2.31
C PHE A 276 -11.33 -12.38 1.38
N GLY A 277 -11.07 -11.28 0.67
CA GLY A 277 -10.05 -11.25 -0.38
C GLY A 277 -10.57 -11.70 -1.75
N ALA A 278 -11.88 -11.91 -1.91
CA ALA A 278 -12.48 -12.19 -3.22
C ALA A 278 -12.28 -11.05 -4.23
N SER A 279 -12.31 -9.82 -3.72
CA SER A 279 -11.95 -8.61 -4.46
C SER A 279 -11.11 -7.72 -3.55
N VAL A 280 -10.11 -7.06 -4.10
CA VAL A 280 -9.23 -6.11 -3.40
C VAL A 280 -9.04 -4.88 -4.27
N SER A 281 -8.95 -3.71 -3.65
CA SER A 281 -8.61 -2.47 -4.33
C SER A 281 -7.91 -1.52 -3.34
N ILE A 282 -6.83 -0.88 -3.78
CA ILE A 282 -6.03 0.05 -2.98
C ILE A 282 -5.93 1.41 -3.68
N ASP A 283 -5.96 2.48 -2.89
CA ASP A 283 -5.59 3.82 -3.30
C ASP A 283 -4.89 4.54 -2.13
N GLY A 284 -3.63 4.88 -2.33
CA GLY A 284 -2.72 5.42 -1.34
C GLY A 284 -2.68 4.59 -0.05
N ASN A 285 -3.22 5.18 1.01
CA ASN A 285 -3.24 4.60 2.35
C ASN A 285 -4.55 3.88 2.68
N THR A 286 -5.46 3.71 1.72
CA THR A 286 -6.76 3.07 1.94
C THR A 286 -6.86 1.80 1.11
N LEU A 287 -7.16 0.69 1.77
CA LEU A 287 -7.37 -0.62 1.16
C LEU A 287 -8.79 -1.06 1.43
N VAL A 288 -9.48 -1.55 0.41
CA VAL A 288 -10.80 -2.18 0.52
C VAL A 288 -10.72 -3.65 0.14
N VAL A 289 -11.31 -4.51 0.98
CA VAL A 289 -11.35 -5.96 0.76
C VAL A 289 -12.79 -6.46 0.80
N GLY A 290 -13.18 -7.18 -0.25
CA GLY A 290 -14.52 -7.76 -0.42
C GLY A 290 -14.64 -9.15 0.16
N ALA A 291 -15.84 -9.44 0.67
CA ALA A 291 -16.23 -10.71 1.24
C ALA A 291 -17.71 -10.98 0.89
N TYR A 292 -17.95 -11.54 -0.29
CA TYR A 292 -19.31 -11.71 -0.80
C TYR A 292 -20.11 -12.84 -0.12
N GLY A 293 -19.47 -13.64 0.73
CA GLY A 293 -20.10 -14.71 1.51
C GLY A 293 -20.36 -16.02 0.74
N PRO A 294 -20.97 -17.03 1.39
CA PRO A 294 -21.17 -18.35 0.81
C PRO A 294 -22.12 -18.32 -0.39
N ASN A 295 -21.73 -18.99 -1.47
CA ASN A 295 -22.54 -19.13 -2.69
C ASN A 295 -23.77 -20.04 -2.52
N ASP A 296 -23.81 -20.95 -1.53
CA ASP A 296 -24.77 -22.06 -1.50
C ASP A 296 -25.55 -22.27 -0.19
N THR A 297 -25.17 -21.64 0.93
CA THR A 297 -25.83 -21.91 2.22
C THR A 297 -27.16 -21.15 2.36
N TYR A 298 -28.21 -21.82 2.88
CA TYR A 298 -29.56 -21.27 3.06
C TYR A 298 -29.68 -20.18 4.15
N SER A 299 -28.57 -19.75 4.77
CA SER A 299 -28.56 -18.87 5.94
C SER A 299 -27.40 -17.84 6.00
N GLY A 300 -26.69 -17.58 4.91
CA GLY A 300 -25.56 -16.63 4.88
C GLY A 300 -25.94 -15.13 4.82
N PRO A 301 -25.04 -14.22 5.20
CA PRO A 301 -25.21 -12.77 5.05
C PRO A 301 -25.22 -12.33 3.57
N PRO A 302 -25.67 -11.10 3.25
CA PRO A 302 -25.69 -10.54 1.88
C PRO A 302 -24.30 -10.27 1.28
N GLY A 303 -23.23 -10.44 2.06
CA GLY A 303 -21.87 -10.03 1.76
C GLY A 303 -21.45 -8.74 2.48
N SER A 304 -20.18 -8.38 2.44
CA SER A 304 -19.61 -7.20 3.10
C SER A 304 -18.33 -6.73 2.38
N ALA A 305 -17.94 -5.48 2.62
CA ALA A 305 -16.60 -4.98 2.30
C ALA A 305 -15.96 -4.31 3.52
N TYR A 306 -14.65 -4.45 3.63
CA TYR A 306 -13.87 -4.01 4.79
C TYR A 306 -12.86 -2.98 4.33
N ILE A 307 -12.79 -1.86 5.05
CA ILE A 307 -11.87 -0.76 4.74
C ILE A 307 -10.78 -0.76 5.79
N PHE A 308 -9.55 -0.79 5.32
CA PHE A 308 -8.32 -0.72 6.09
C PHE A 308 -7.62 0.59 5.76
N TYR A 309 -6.98 1.17 6.76
CA TYR A 309 -6.15 2.35 6.57
C TYR A 309 -4.75 2.10 7.11
N ARG A 310 -3.73 2.51 6.36
CA ARG A 310 -2.34 2.39 6.76
C ARG A 310 -2.08 3.23 8.01
N ASP A 311 -1.15 2.76 8.83
CA ASP A 311 -0.79 3.34 10.12
C ASP A 311 -1.87 3.27 11.23
N GLN A 312 -3.00 2.61 10.98
CA GLN A 312 -4.00 2.37 12.01
C GLN A 312 -3.62 1.18 12.86
N GLY A 313 -3.38 1.42 14.15
CA GLY A 313 -2.84 0.42 15.08
C GLY A 313 -1.32 0.48 15.27
N GLY A 314 -0.61 1.33 14.53
CA GLY A 314 0.84 1.51 14.60
C GLY A 314 1.45 1.81 13.23
N THR A 315 2.70 2.29 13.20
CA THR A 315 3.40 2.58 11.94
C THR A 315 3.48 1.34 11.05
N ASP A 316 3.16 1.51 9.77
CA ASP A 316 3.10 0.48 8.72
C ASP A 316 2.12 -0.66 8.98
N THR A 317 1.16 -0.48 9.89
CA THR A 317 0.09 -1.46 10.11
C THR A 317 -1.17 -1.08 9.35
N TRP A 318 -1.80 -2.05 8.70
CA TRP A 318 -3.11 -1.88 8.08
C TRP A 318 -4.19 -2.24 9.08
N GLY A 319 -4.81 -1.23 9.69
CA GLY A 319 -5.89 -1.42 10.65
C GLY A 319 -7.25 -1.27 9.98
N GLN A 320 -8.17 -2.19 10.28
CA GLN A 320 -9.57 -2.07 9.83
C GLN A 320 -10.21 -0.82 10.45
N VAL A 321 -10.68 0.10 9.62
CA VAL A 321 -11.37 1.33 10.04
C VAL A 321 -12.88 1.26 9.84
N ALA A 322 -13.35 0.45 8.89
CA ALA A 322 -14.77 0.27 8.65
C ALA A 322 -15.12 -1.13 8.11
N LYS A 323 -16.39 -1.50 8.30
CA LYS A 323 -17.08 -2.58 7.58
C LYS A 323 -18.33 -1.95 6.98
N ILE A 324 -18.44 -2.00 5.66
CA ILE A 324 -19.58 -1.47 4.91
C ILE A 324 -20.44 -2.61 4.38
N MET A 325 -21.75 -2.38 4.35
CA MET A 325 -22.78 -3.32 3.89
C MET A 325 -23.84 -2.52 3.14
N ALA A 326 -24.47 -3.12 2.14
CA ALA A 326 -25.64 -2.55 1.48
C ALA A 326 -26.76 -2.28 2.50
N SER A 327 -27.36 -1.09 2.44
CA SER A 327 -28.44 -0.65 3.34
C SER A 327 -29.69 -1.54 3.31
N ASP A 328 -29.88 -2.22 2.19
CA ASP A 328 -31.00 -3.06 1.79
C ASP A 328 -30.55 -4.48 1.44
N GLY A 329 -29.28 -4.81 1.68
CA GLY A 329 -28.68 -6.08 1.27
C GLY A 329 -29.44 -7.29 1.81
N VAL A 330 -29.79 -8.18 0.88
CA VAL A 330 -30.46 -9.46 1.10
C VAL A 330 -29.51 -10.61 0.72
N ARG A 331 -29.77 -11.77 1.31
CA ARG A 331 -29.02 -12.99 1.00
C ARG A 331 -29.02 -13.24 -0.51
N LYS A 332 -27.84 -13.56 -1.07
CA LYS A 332 -27.54 -13.77 -2.49
C LYS A 332 -27.40 -12.51 -3.34
N ASP A 333 -27.42 -11.33 -2.73
CA ASP A 333 -27.07 -10.13 -3.49
C ASP A 333 -25.57 -10.09 -3.83
N TYR A 334 -24.75 -10.84 -3.06
CA TYR A 334 -23.29 -10.96 -3.22
C TYR A 334 -22.58 -9.60 -3.13
N PHE A 335 -22.97 -8.76 -2.18
CA PHE A 335 -22.29 -7.49 -1.93
C PHE A 335 -20.82 -7.72 -1.58
N GLY A 336 -19.91 -7.01 -2.25
CA GLY A 336 -18.47 -7.26 -2.13
C GLY A 336 -17.93 -8.21 -3.20
N TRP A 337 -18.74 -8.55 -4.21
CA TRP A 337 -18.33 -9.33 -5.36
C TRP A 337 -17.22 -8.64 -6.15
N SER A 338 -17.40 -7.35 -6.45
CA SER A 338 -16.44 -6.49 -7.13
C SER A 338 -16.31 -5.18 -6.35
N ILE A 339 -15.09 -4.62 -6.32
CA ILE A 339 -14.77 -3.42 -5.54
C ILE A 339 -13.79 -2.55 -6.30
N SER A 340 -13.93 -1.23 -6.18
CA SER A 340 -12.94 -0.26 -6.61
C SER A 340 -12.97 0.98 -5.70
N ILE A 341 -11.81 1.60 -5.46
CA ILE A 341 -11.66 2.81 -4.66
C ILE A 341 -10.90 3.89 -5.45
N ASN A 342 -11.34 5.15 -5.30
CA ASN A 342 -10.59 6.33 -5.72
C ASN A 342 -10.81 7.43 -4.67
N GLY A 343 -9.73 7.89 -4.06
CA GLY A 343 -9.69 8.76 -2.91
C GLY A 343 -10.59 8.29 -1.77
N ASP A 344 -11.57 9.13 -1.46
CA ASP A 344 -12.54 8.91 -0.38
C ASP A 344 -13.85 8.24 -0.87
N THR A 345 -13.88 7.66 -2.07
CA THR A 345 -15.06 7.02 -2.67
C THR A 345 -14.82 5.55 -2.98
N VAL A 346 -15.69 4.68 -2.47
CA VAL A 346 -15.66 3.23 -2.69
C VAL A 346 -16.92 2.80 -3.43
N VAL A 347 -16.75 2.01 -4.49
CA VAL A 347 -17.84 1.35 -5.22
C VAL A 347 -17.80 -0.13 -4.93
N VAL A 348 -18.97 -0.71 -4.62
CA VAL A 348 -19.11 -2.14 -4.33
C VAL A 348 -20.24 -2.74 -5.16
N GLY A 349 -19.93 -3.76 -5.94
CA GLY A 349 -20.90 -4.53 -6.73
C GLY A 349 -21.64 -5.59 -5.89
N ALA A 350 -22.91 -5.79 -6.24
CA ALA A 350 -23.82 -6.79 -5.70
C ALA A 350 -24.61 -7.42 -6.85
N ARG A 351 -23.95 -8.30 -7.60
CA ARG A 351 -24.45 -8.84 -8.88
C ARG A 351 -25.74 -9.66 -8.79
N GLY A 352 -26.13 -10.11 -7.61
CA GLY A 352 -27.33 -10.92 -7.39
C GLY A 352 -28.50 -10.13 -6.79
N ASP A 353 -28.40 -8.81 -6.70
CA ASP A 353 -29.48 -7.95 -6.21
C ASP A 353 -30.69 -8.01 -7.15
N ASP A 354 -31.89 -8.15 -6.57
CA ASP A 354 -33.11 -8.54 -7.28
C ASP A 354 -34.07 -7.35 -7.57
N ASP A 355 -33.66 -6.09 -7.33
CA ASP A 355 -34.59 -4.96 -7.26
C ASP A 355 -35.28 -4.62 -8.58
N ASN A 356 -34.61 -4.78 -9.72
CA ASN A 356 -35.16 -4.53 -11.06
C ASN A 356 -35.53 -5.83 -11.81
N GLY A 357 -35.18 -6.99 -11.26
CA GLY A 357 -35.40 -8.32 -11.82
C GLY A 357 -34.57 -9.35 -11.04
N ILE A 358 -34.92 -10.64 -11.12
CA ILE A 358 -34.10 -11.66 -10.43
C ILE A 358 -32.68 -11.65 -11.00
N ASP A 359 -31.67 -11.54 -10.14
CA ASP A 359 -30.26 -11.36 -10.46
C ASP A 359 -30.00 -10.20 -11.46
N SER A 360 -30.79 -9.11 -11.37
CA SER A 360 -30.59 -7.90 -12.19
C SER A 360 -29.34 -7.13 -11.80
N GLY A 361 -28.95 -7.24 -10.52
CA GLY A 361 -27.74 -6.68 -9.96
C GLY A 361 -27.84 -5.19 -9.59
N SER A 362 -26.95 -4.78 -8.69
CA SER A 362 -26.81 -3.41 -8.18
C SER A 362 -25.34 -3.09 -7.88
N ALA A 363 -25.01 -1.79 -7.81
CA ALA A 363 -23.76 -1.34 -7.21
C ALA A 363 -24.03 -0.20 -6.20
N TYR A 364 -23.16 -0.08 -5.21
CA TYR A 364 -23.33 0.81 -4.08
C TYR A 364 -22.11 1.70 -3.93
N ILE A 365 -22.34 2.99 -3.68
CA ILE A 365 -21.29 4.00 -3.54
C ILE A 365 -21.26 4.45 -2.09
N PHE A 366 -20.08 4.37 -1.48
CA PHE A 366 -19.78 4.82 -0.13
C PHE A 366 -18.75 5.93 -0.20
N CYS A 367 -18.92 6.97 0.61
CA CYS A 367 -17.88 7.99 0.77
C CYS A 367 -17.46 8.12 2.22
N ARG A 368 -16.20 8.50 2.43
CA ARG A 368 -15.69 8.92 3.74
C ARG A 368 -16.40 10.20 4.20
N ASP A 369 -16.41 10.41 5.51
CA ASP A 369 -17.06 11.50 6.23
C ASP A 369 -18.60 11.56 6.10
N GLN A 370 -19.21 10.49 5.58
CA GLN A 370 -20.67 10.40 5.44
C GLN A 370 -21.28 9.75 6.68
N GLY A 371 -21.98 10.56 7.47
CA GLY A 371 -22.54 10.14 8.76
C GLY A 371 -21.65 10.46 9.97
N GLY A 372 -20.55 11.19 9.77
CA GLY A 372 -19.64 11.65 10.82
C GLY A 372 -18.19 11.68 10.32
N ALA A 373 -17.29 12.37 11.03
CA ALA A 373 -15.86 12.37 10.69
C ALA A 373 -15.30 10.94 10.71
N ASP A 374 -14.53 10.59 9.68
CA ASP A 374 -13.95 9.29 9.39
C ASP A 374 -14.95 8.15 9.17
N ALA A 375 -16.26 8.45 9.11
CA ALA A 375 -17.29 7.44 8.87
C ALA A 375 -17.45 7.17 7.37
N TRP A 376 -17.52 5.90 7.00
CA TRP A 376 -17.84 5.48 5.64
C TRP A 376 -19.34 5.22 5.52
N GLY A 377 -20.04 6.09 4.80
CA GLY A 377 -21.49 6.04 4.64
C GLY A 377 -21.91 5.83 3.20
N GLN A 378 -22.96 5.03 2.99
CA GLN A 378 -23.57 4.85 1.67
C GLN A 378 -24.20 6.16 1.20
N VAL A 379 -23.78 6.65 0.04
CA VAL A 379 -24.32 7.87 -0.59
C VAL A 379 -25.24 7.56 -1.77
N ALA A 380 -25.07 6.41 -2.43
CA ALA A 380 -25.92 5.99 -3.53
C ALA A 380 -26.05 4.47 -3.63
N LYS A 381 -27.18 4.04 -4.19
CA LYS A 381 -27.37 2.74 -4.85
C LYS A 381 -27.63 3.05 -6.31
N ILE A 382 -26.87 2.44 -7.21
CA ILE A 382 -27.02 2.59 -8.67
C ILE A 382 -27.42 1.24 -9.28
N THR A 383 -28.29 1.31 -10.27
CA THR A 383 -28.84 0.15 -11.00
C THR A 383 -28.89 0.47 -12.49
N ALA A 384 -28.77 -0.53 -13.36
CA ALA A 384 -29.05 -0.34 -14.78
C ALA A 384 -30.47 0.21 -14.99
N SER A 385 -30.62 1.24 -15.86
CA SER A 385 -31.92 1.87 -16.17
C SER A 385 -32.97 0.93 -16.77
N ASP A 386 -32.48 -0.15 -17.34
CA ASP A 386 -33.12 -1.18 -18.15
C ASP A 386 -32.79 -2.58 -17.61
N GLY A 387 -32.24 -2.66 -16.40
CA GLY A 387 -31.89 -3.92 -15.76
C GLY A 387 -33.09 -4.86 -15.64
N VAL A 388 -32.92 -6.08 -16.10
CA VAL A 388 -33.91 -7.16 -16.09
C VAL A 388 -33.28 -8.46 -15.58
N TRP A 389 -33.99 -9.58 -15.79
CA TRP A 389 -33.60 -10.87 -15.27
C TRP A 389 -32.25 -11.34 -15.82
N GLY A 390 -31.28 -11.55 -14.93
CA GLY A 390 -30.00 -12.16 -15.28
C GLY A 390 -28.99 -11.25 -15.97
N ASP A 391 -29.16 -9.93 -15.89
CA ASP A 391 -28.17 -8.98 -16.45
C ASP A 391 -26.88 -8.90 -15.60
N TYR A 392 -26.97 -9.25 -14.31
CA TYR A 392 -25.88 -9.27 -13.35
C TYR A 392 -25.12 -7.94 -13.22
N PHE A 393 -25.81 -6.80 -13.24
CA PHE A 393 -25.20 -5.49 -13.02
C PHE A 393 -24.39 -5.45 -11.71
N GLY A 394 -23.18 -4.91 -11.73
CA GLY A 394 -22.26 -4.98 -10.59
C GLY A 394 -21.38 -6.23 -10.60
N TRP A 395 -21.37 -6.98 -11.71
CA TRP A 395 -20.42 -8.06 -11.96
C TRP A 395 -18.98 -7.58 -11.86
N SER A 396 -18.69 -6.42 -12.45
CA SER A 396 -17.41 -5.72 -12.38
C SER A 396 -17.67 -4.23 -12.13
N VAL A 397 -16.79 -3.57 -11.38
CA VAL A 397 -16.88 -2.13 -11.08
C VAL A 397 -15.49 -1.49 -11.15
N SER A 398 -15.43 -0.24 -11.59
CA SER A 398 -14.21 0.58 -11.55
C SER A 398 -14.60 2.06 -11.37
N ILE A 399 -13.78 2.82 -10.64
CA ILE A 399 -13.98 4.26 -10.41
C ILE A 399 -12.68 5.03 -10.67
N ASP A 400 -12.81 6.17 -11.35
CA ASP A 400 -11.80 7.22 -11.35
C ASP A 400 -12.48 8.59 -11.19
N GLY A 401 -12.00 9.35 -10.20
CA GLY A 401 -12.61 10.60 -9.75
C GLY A 401 -14.12 10.49 -9.53
N ASP A 402 -14.89 11.22 -10.34
CA ASP A 402 -16.35 11.31 -10.27
C ASP A 402 -17.06 10.39 -11.29
N THR A 403 -16.37 9.42 -11.89
CA THR A 403 -16.92 8.51 -12.91
C THR A 403 -16.81 7.06 -12.46
N VAL A 404 -17.95 6.35 -12.48
CA VAL A 404 -18.06 4.93 -12.14
C VAL A 404 -18.49 4.14 -13.36
N VAL A 405 -17.80 3.05 -13.64
CA VAL A 405 -18.17 2.07 -14.67
C VAL A 405 -18.63 0.79 -14.00
N VAL A 406 -19.75 0.23 -14.48
CA VAL A 406 -20.31 -1.01 -13.95
C VAL A 406 -20.65 -1.96 -15.09
N GLY A 407 -20.09 -3.18 -15.04
CA GLY A 407 -20.39 -4.25 -15.99
C GLY A 407 -21.67 -5.02 -15.65
N ALA A 408 -22.38 -5.44 -16.70
CA ALA A 408 -23.57 -6.29 -16.68
C ALA A 408 -23.43 -7.32 -17.81
N ASN A 409 -22.63 -8.36 -17.56
CA ASN A 409 -22.22 -9.33 -18.58
C ASN A 409 -23.37 -10.22 -19.09
N GLY A 410 -24.51 -10.26 -18.40
CA GLY A 410 -25.68 -11.03 -18.80
C GLY A 410 -26.69 -10.27 -19.67
N ASP A 411 -26.53 -8.94 -19.79
CA ASP A 411 -27.43 -8.05 -20.54
C ASP A 411 -27.61 -8.55 -21.99
N ASP A 412 -28.86 -8.61 -22.45
CA ASP A 412 -29.23 -9.32 -23.68
C ASP A 412 -29.67 -8.43 -24.87
N ASP A 413 -29.38 -7.13 -24.80
CA ASP A 413 -29.86 -6.14 -25.78
C ASP A 413 -29.37 -6.40 -27.23
N ASN A 414 -28.17 -6.96 -27.39
CA ASN A 414 -27.60 -7.33 -28.69
C ASN A 414 -27.58 -8.85 -28.94
N GLY A 415 -28.12 -9.65 -28.02
CA GLY A 415 -28.11 -11.11 -28.05
C GLY A 415 -28.04 -11.66 -26.63
N LEU A 416 -28.55 -12.87 -26.37
CA LEU A 416 -28.53 -13.44 -25.01
C LEU A 416 -27.08 -13.51 -24.48
N GLY A 417 -26.78 -12.78 -23.39
CA GLY A 417 -25.44 -12.69 -22.82
C GLY A 417 -24.44 -11.90 -23.68
N SER A 418 -24.89 -10.99 -24.55
CA SER A 418 -24.00 -10.08 -25.29
C SER A 418 -23.27 -9.12 -24.35
N GLY A 419 -23.91 -8.78 -23.23
CA GLY A 419 -23.36 -7.97 -22.17
C GLY A 419 -23.39 -6.46 -22.48
N SER A 420 -23.30 -5.67 -21.41
CA SER A 420 -23.29 -4.21 -21.42
C SER A 420 -22.40 -3.66 -20.30
N ALA A 421 -21.96 -2.42 -20.43
CA ALA A 421 -21.41 -1.65 -19.31
C ALA A 421 -22.09 -0.29 -19.21
N TYR A 422 -22.18 0.23 -18.00
CA TYR A 422 -22.92 1.45 -17.68
C TYR A 422 -22.00 2.43 -16.99
N ILE A 423 -22.09 3.69 -17.38
CA ILE A 423 -21.27 4.78 -16.85
C ILE A 423 -22.16 5.69 -16.03
N PHE A 424 -21.79 5.90 -14.77
CA PHE A 424 -22.43 6.81 -13.84
C PHE A 424 -21.48 7.93 -13.50
N CYS A 425 -21.97 9.16 -13.48
CA CYS A 425 -21.19 10.32 -13.07
C CYS A 425 -21.82 10.98 -11.85
N ARG A 426 -20.98 11.51 -10.96
CA ARG A 426 -21.44 12.41 -9.91
C ARG A 426 -22.01 13.69 -10.54
N ASP A 427 -22.96 14.29 -9.85
CA ASP A 427 -23.75 15.46 -10.27
C ASP A 427 -24.68 15.22 -11.47
N GLN A 428 -24.70 14.00 -12.04
CA GLN A 428 -25.61 13.66 -13.13
C GLN A 428 -27.02 13.46 -12.60
N GLY A 429 -27.93 14.36 -12.97
CA GLY A 429 -29.31 14.37 -12.46
C GLY A 429 -29.52 15.23 -11.19
N GLY A 430 -28.50 15.96 -10.74
CA GLY A 430 -28.57 16.93 -9.63
C GLY A 430 -27.31 16.91 -8.76
N THR A 431 -27.08 17.96 -7.97
CA THR A 431 -25.90 18.05 -7.08
C THR A 431 -25.79 16.85 -6.15
N ASP A 432 -24.60 16.26 -6.08
CA ASP A 432 -24.21 15.05 -5.37
C ASP A 432 -24.97 13.77 -5.79
N ALA A 433 -25.76 13.81 -6.86
CA ALA A 433 -26.45 12.64 -7.38
C ALA A 433 -25.52 11.83 -8.28
N TRP A 434 -25.54 10.51 -8.12
CA TRP A 434 -24.89 9.58 -9.04
C TRP A 434 -25.91 9.11 -10.07
N GLY A 435 -25.84 9.67 -11.28
CA GLY A 435 -26.77 9.37 -12.37
C GLY A 435 -26.09 8.68 -13.54
N GLN A 436 -26.84 7.82 -14.23
CA GLN A 436 -26.37 7.16 -15.44
C GLN A 436 -26.11 8.21 -16.53
N ALA A 437 -24.87 8.30 -16.97
CA ALA A 437 -24.41 9.16 -18.06
C ALA A 437 -24.48 8.42 -19.41
N ALA A 438 -24.14 7.13 -19.43
CA ALA A 438 -24.17 6.30 -20.65
C ALA A 438 -24.43 4.82 -20.37
N LYS A 439 -24.90 4.11 -21.40
CA LYS A 439 -24.81 2.65 -21.57
C LYS A 439 -23.92 2.42 -22.79
N ILE A 440 -22.90 1.58 -22.66
CA ILE A 440 -21.97 1.22 -23.72
C ILE A 440 -22.06 -0.29 -23.99
N THR A 441 -21.98 -0.64 -25.27
CA THR A 441 -22.03 -2.02 -25.78
C THR A 441 -20.95 -2.20 -26.84
N ALA A 442 -20.46 -3.43 -27.05
CA ALA A 442 -19.64 -3.73 -28.21
C ALA A 442 -20.44 -3.47 -29.51
N SER A 443 -19.80 -2.83 -30.50
CA SER A 443 -20.43 -2.50 -31.79
C SER A 443 -20.84 -3.73 -32.62
N ASP A 444 -20.16 -4.84 -32.34
CA ASP A 444 -20.24 -6.16 -32.92
C ASP A 444 -20.74 -7.20 -31.90
N GLY A 445 -21.20 -6.75 -30.74
CA GLY A 445 -21.69 -7.62 -29.66
C GLY A 445 -22.81 -8.54 -30.13
N VAL A 446 -22.66 -9.84 -29.87
CA VAL A 446 -23.61 -10.90 -30.21
C VAL A 446 -23.79 -11.87 -29.03
N TRP A 447 -24.49 -12.98 -29.28
CA TRP A 447 -24.78 -13.99 -28.27
C TRP A 447 -23.51 -14.56 -27.67
N GLY A 448 -23.35 -14.49 -26.34
CA GLY A 448 -22.27 -15.17 -25.64
C GLY A 448 -20.96 -14.38 -25.48
N ASP A 449 -20.86 -13.13 -25.97
CA ASP A 449 -19.62 -12.36 -25.87
C ASP A 449 -19.28 -11.94 -24.42
N TYR A 450 -20.30 -11.83 -23.56
CA TYR A 450 -20.20 -11.41 -22.16
C TYR A 450 -19.49 -10.06 -21.94
N PHE A 451 -19.73 -9.08 -22.81
CA PHE A 451 -19.20 -7.72 -22.65
C PHE A 451 -19.55 -7.14 -21.27
N GLY A 452 -18.58 -6.55 -20.57
CA GLY A 452 -18.77 -6.09 -19.19
C GLY A 452 -18.36 -7.13 -18.15
N TRP A 453 -17.77 -8.25 -18.58
CA TRP A 453 -17.16 -9.24 -17.68
C TRP A 453 -16.08 -8.63 -16.79
N SER A 454 -15.27 -7.74 -17.36
CA SER A 454 -14.25 -6.95 -16.64
C SER A 454 -14.31 -5.50 -17.14
N VAL A 455 -14.09 -4.54 -16.24
CA VAL A 455 -14.09 -3.11 -16.56
C VAL A 455 -12.96 -2.40 -15.83
N SER A 456 -12.36 -1.40 -16.46
CA SER A 456 -11.37 -0.50 -15.84
C SER A 456 -11.49 0.89 -16.46
N ILE A 457 -11.25 1.94 -15.67
CA ILE A 457 -11.28 3.34 -16.11
C ILE A 457 -10.02 4.07 -15.62
N ASP A 458 -9.47 4.91 -16.49
CA ASP A 458 -8.47 5.93 -16.14
C ASP A 458 -8.82 7.22 -16.91
N GLY A 459 -9.11 8.29 -16.18
CA GLY A 459 -9.61 9.55 -16.71
C GLY A 459 -10.84 9.38 -17.61
N ASP A 460 -10.67 9.72 -18.88
CA ASP A 460 -11.72 9.67 -19.91
C ASP A 460 -11.67 8.40 -20.78
N THR A 461 -10.90 7.39 -20.36
CA THR A 461 -10.74 6.12 -21.09
C THR A 461 -11.31 4.96 -20.30
N VAL A 462 -12.23 4.20 -20.91
CA VAL A 462 -12.82 2.99 -20.33
C VAL A 462 -12.42 1.77 -21.15
N VAL A 463 -11.99 0.71 -20.48
CA VAL A 463 -11.72 -0.60 -21.07
C VAL A 463 -12.74 -1.60 -20.57
N VAL A 464 -13.30 -2.39 -21.48
CA VAL A 464 -14.29 -3.43 -21.17
C VAL A 464 -13.90 -4.74 -21.83
N GLY A 465 -13.80 -5.81 -21.03
CA GLY A 465 -13.54 -7.17 -21.51
C GLY A 465 -14.81 -7.91 -21.94
N ALA A 466 -14.66 -8.75 -22.96
CA ALA A 466 -15.67 -9.64 -23.53
C ALA A 466 -15.01 -11.00 -23.86
N PRO A 467 -14.79 -11.86 -22.85
CA PRO A 467 -13.99 -13.09 -23.02
C PRO A 467 -14.63 -14.15 -23.92
N GLY A 468 -15.95 -14.08 -24.17
CA GLY A 468 -16.65 -15.02 -25.06
C GLY A 468 -16.79 -14.51 -26.51
N ASP A 469 -16.18 -13.38 -26.84
CA ASP A 469 -16.25 -12.81 -28.20
C ASP A 469 -15.52 -13.73 -29.20
N ASP A 470 -16.28 -14.21 -30.19
CA ASP A 470 -15.74 -15.02 -31.29
C ASP A 470 -15.21 -14.09 -32.41
N ASN A 471 -13.96 -14.30 -32.84
CA ASN A 471 -13.32 -13.41 -33.81
C ASN A 471 -13.79 -13.71 -35.26
N GLU A 472 -15.05 -13.36 -35.57
CA GLU A 472 -15.73 -13.40 -36.88
C GLU A 472 -16.49 -14.69 -37.27
N ASP A 473 -16.67 -15.71 -36.41
CA ASP A 473 -17.50 -16.87 -36.76
C ASP A 473 -18.97 -16.69 -36.31
N GLN A 474 -19.80 -16.19 -37.21
CA GLN A 474 -21.25 -15.99 -37.00
C GLN A 474 -22.05 -17.32 -36.91
N ASP A 475 -21.44 -18.44 -36.51
CA ASP A 475 -22.13 -19.72 -36.33
C ASP A 475 -22.63 -19.87 -34.88
N PRO A 476 -23.92 -19.64 -34.59
CA PRO A 476 -24.48 -19.69 -33.24
C PRO A 476 -24.51 -21.10 -32.60
N TYR A 477 -23.85 -22.08 -33.22
CA TYR A 477 -23.71 -23.45 -32.72
C TYR A 477 -22.27 -23.83 -32.32
N TYR A 478 -21.29 -22.99 -32.64
CA TYR A 478 -19.89 -23.13 -32.23
C TYR A 478 -19.49 -21.86 -31.47
N ILE A 479 -18.98 -22.02 -30.25
CA ILE A 479 -18.58 -20.91 -29.39
C ILE A 479 -17.06 -20.98 -29.39
N ASP A 480 -16.43 -20.19 -30.24
CA ASP A 480 -14.98 -20.12 -30.25
C ASP A 480 -14.58 -18.94 -29.34
N ASP A 481 -14.34 -19.21 -28.06
CA ASP A 481 -14.10 -18.20 -27.01
C ASP A 481 -12.67 -17.59 -27.12
N PHE A 482 -12.37 -16.90 -28.23
CA PHE A 482 -11.11 -16.19 -28.43
C PHE A 482 -10.97 -15.03 -27.42
N GLY A 483 -12.04 -14.25 -27.31
CA GLY A 483 -12.15 -13.10 -26.43
C GLY A 483 -11.59 -11.80 -27.02
N SER A 484 -12.16 -10.69 -26.56
CA SER A 484 -11.81 -9.33 -26.97
C SER A 484 -11.83 -8.36 -25.79
N ALA A 485 -11.15 -7.23 -25.93
CA ALA A 485 -11.35 -6.06 -25.08
C ALA A 485 -11.63 -4.82 -25.93
N TYR A 486 -12.47 -3.94 -25.41
CA TYR A 486 -13.00 -2.79 -26.12
C TYR A 486 -12.67 -1.51 -25.36
N ILE A 487 -12.22 -0.50 -26.09
CA ILE A 487 -11.77 0.77 -25.51
C ILE A 487 -12.74 1.85 -25.92
N PHE A 488 -13.21 2.61 -24.96
CA PHE A 488 -14.15 3.72 -25.13
C PHE A 488 -13.53 5.02 -24.66
N TYR A 489 -13.77 6.09 -25.40
CA TYR A 489 -13.41 7.45 -24.99
C TYR A 489 -14.65 8.29 -24.71
N ARG A 490 -14.55 9.13 -23.69
CA ARG A 490 -15.46 10.27 -23.52
C ARG A 490 -15.27 11.25 -24.68
N ASP A 491 -16.31 12.01 -24.98
CA ASP A 491 -16.34 13.06 -26.00
C ASP A 491 -16.15 12.64 -27.46
N GLN A 492 -16.08 11.34 -27.77
CA GLN A 492 -15.77 10.87 -29.13
C GLN A 492 -16.84 11.25 -30.17
N SER A 493 -18.11 11.38 -29.75
CA SER A 493 -19.24 11.72 -30.65
C SER A 493 -19.98 13.00 -30.27
N GLY A 494 -19.38 13.82 -29.40
CA GLY A 494 -19.95 15.04 -28.84
C GLY A 494 -19.69 15.15 -27.34
N THR A 495 -19.86 16.33 -26.75
CA THR A 495 -19.62 16.55 -25.31
C THR A 495 -20.41 15.55 -24.45
N ASP A 496 -19.70 14.90 -23.53
CA ASP A 496 -20.11 13.83 -22.62
C ASP A 496 -20.58 12.53 -23.30
N ALA A 497 -20.34 12.37 -24.60
CA ALA A 497 -20.73 11.17 -25.33
C ALA A 497 -19.60 10.15 -25.37
N TRP A 498 -19.84 9.00 -24.72
CA TRP A 498 -18.95 7.85 -24.76
C TRP A 498 -19.10 7.08 -26.08
N GLY A 499 -17.99 6.78 -26.73
CA GLY A 499 -17.99 5.99 -27.97
C GLY A 499 -16.86 4.97 -28.00
N GLN A 500 -17.06 3.90 -28.76
CA GLN A 500 -16.04 2.88 -28.98
C GLN A 500 -14.92 3.43 -29.88
N ALA A 501 -13.71 3.44 -29.33
CA ALA A 501 -12.50 3.89 -29.99
C ALA A 501 -11.72 2.75 -30.63
N ALA A 502 -11.63 1.61 -29.95
CA ALA A 502 -10.92 0.44 -30.45
C ALA A 502 -11.56 -0.87 -29.97
N LYS A 503 -11.30 -1.93 -30.73
CA LYS A 503 -11.38 -3.33 -30.31
C LYS A 503 -9.95 -3.88 -30.38
N ILE A 504 -9.47 -4.46 -29.29
CA ILE A 504 -8.16 -5.10 -29.20
C ILE A 504 -8.33 -6.59 -28.97
N THR A 505 -7.48 -7.37 -29.63
CA THR A 505 -7.45 -8.84 -29.60
C THR A 505 -6.01 -9.30 -29.46
N ALA A 506 -5.77 -10.46 -28.84
CA ALA A 506 -4.45 -11.09 -28.85
C ALA A 506 -3.99 -11.38 -30.29
N SER A 507 -2.73 -11.07 -30.61
CA SER A 507 -2.15 -11.29 -31.96
C SER A 507 -2.09 -12.77 -32.37
N ASP A 508 -2.15 -13.64 -31.39
CA ASP A 508 -1.99 -15.09 -31.41
C ASP A 508 -3.17 -15.79 -30.73
N GLY A 509 -4.27 -15.07 -30.46
CA GLY A 509 -5.43 -15.63 -29.77
C GLY A 509 -5.98 -16.88 -30.45
N ALA A 510 -6.29 -17.88 -29.63
CA ALA A 510 -6.87 -19.17 -29.99
C ALA A 510 -8.25 -19.37 -29.32
N GLU A 511 -8.96 -20.40 -29.78
CA GLU A 511 -10.22 -20.86 -29.18
C GLU A 511 -10.01 -21.18 -27.70
N ASP A 512 -10.95 -20.79 -26.84
CA ASP A 512 -10.94 -20.97 -25.38
C ASP A 512 -9.92 -20.13 -24.59
N ASP A 513 -9.09 -19.28 -25.21
CA ASP A 513 -8.09 -18.47 -24.47
C ASP A 513 -8.72 -17.47 -23.49
N SER A 514 -9.96 -17.03 -23.77
CA SER A 514 -10.73 -16.07 -22.96
C SER A 514 -10.03 -14.73 -22.74
N PHE A 515 -9.46 -14.16 -23.81
CA PHE A 515 -8.87 -12.82 -23.76
C PHE A 515 -9.92 -11.78 -23.34
N GLY A 516 -9.62 -10.97 -22.32
CA GLY A 516 -10.58 -10.01 -21.75
C GLY A 516 -11.25 -10.49 -20.47
N ASP A 517 -10.88 -11.66 -19.95
CA ASP A 517 -11.35 -12.14 -18.64
C ASP A 517 -10.98 -11.18 -17.50
N SER A 518 -9.84 -10.51 -17.61
CA SER A 518 -9.46 -9.41 -16.73
C SER A 518 -8.83 -8.26 -17.53
N VAL A 519 -9.11 -7.01 -17.13
CA VAL A 519 -8.57 -5.79 -17.77
C VAL A 519 -8.15 -4.78 -16.71
N SER A 520 -7.10 -4.02 -16.98
CA SER A 520 -6.68 -2.86 -16.19
C SER A 520 -6.05 -1.81 -17.11
N ILE A 521 -6.26 -0.53 -16.83
CA ILE A 521 -5.65 0.59 -17.55
C ILE A 521 -4.94 1.54 -16.59
N ASP A 522 -3.79 2.06 -17.03
CA ASP A 522 -3.13 3.23 -16.45
C ASP A 522 -2.52 4.07 -17.59
N GLY A 523 -2.97 5.31 -17.71
CA GLY A 523 -2.65 6.22 -18.80
C GLY A 523 -2.90 5.61 -20.17
N ASP A 524 -1.81 5.45 -20.93
CA ASP A 524 -1.83 4.92 -22.30
C ASP A 524 -1.48 3.42 -22.36
N THR A 525 -1.53 2.69 -21.23
CA THR A 525 -1.20 1.27 -21.16
C THR A 525 -2.39 0.46 -20.68
N VAL A 526 -2.79 -0.53 -21.47
CA VAL A 526 -3.86 -1.48 -21.16
C VAL A 526 -3.28 -2.87 -20.97
N VAL A 527 -3.67 -3.53 -19.89
CA VAL A 527 -3.30 -4.92 -19.59
C VAL A 527 -4.55 -5.79 -19.71
N VAL A 528 -4.45 -6.91 -20.42
CA VAL A 528 -5.55 -7.84 -20.64
C VAL A 528 -5.12 -9.27 -20.34
N GLY A 529 -5.86 -9.96 -19.47
CA GLY A 529 -5.65 -11.36 -19.14
C GLY A 529 -6.37 -12.32 -20.09
N ALA A 530 -5.73 -13.46 -20.36
CA ALA A 530 -6.27 -14.61 -21.08
C ALA A 530 -5.88 -15.90 -20.30
N PRO A 531 -6.58 -16.19 -19.20
CA PRO A 531 -6.14 -17.20 -18.23
C PRO A 531 -6.18 -18.64 -18.76
N TRP A 532 -6.80 -18.88 -19.91
CA TRP A 532 -6.96 -20.23 -20.47
C TRP A 532 -6.07 -20.47 -21.69
N ASP A 533 -5.29 -19.46 -22.10
CA ASP A 533 -4.24 -19.57 -23.12
C ASP A 533 -3.28 -20.74 -22.82
N ASP A 534 -3.04 -21.55 -23.85
CA ASP A 534 -2.31 -22.82 -23.74
C ASP A 534 -0.91 -22.84 -24.37
N ASP A 535 -0.37 -21.65 -24.69
CA ASP A 535 0.90 -21.52 -25.41
C ASP A 535 2.13 -22.05 -24.64
N ASN A 536 2.09 -21.99 -23.30
CA ASN A 536 3.17 -22.54 -22.45
C ASN A 536 2.85 -23.98 -22.01
N ASP A 537 1.66 -24.22 -21.48
CA ASP A 537 1.04 -25.54 -21.22
C ASP A 537 -0.49 -25.38 -21.16
N SER A 538 -1.25 -26.49 -21.13
CA SER A 538 -2.73 -26.48 -21.16
C SER A 538 -3.33 -25.56 -20.08
N ASN A 539 -3.99 -24.47 -20.48
CA ASN A 539 -4.58 -23.47 -19.58
C ASN A 539 -3.56 -22.88 -18.59
N SER A 540 -2.31 -22.74 -19.02
CA SER A 540 -1.26 -22.08 -18.24
C SER A 540 -1.51 -20.57 -18.09
N GLY A 541 -2.16 -19.98 -19.09
CA GLY A 541 -2.61 -18.60 -19.13
C GLY A 541 -1.54 -17.60 -19.59
N SER A 542 -2.03 -16.50 -20.16
CA SER A 542 -1.22 -15.41 -20.70
C SER A 542 -1.78 -14.04 -20.30
N THR A 543 -0.97 -13.00 -20.41
CA THR A 543 -1.38 -11.60 -20.22
C THR A 543 -0.76 -10.75 -21.32
N TYR A 544 -1.51 -9.80 -21.84
CA TYR A 544 -1.13 -8.99 -22.98
C TYR A 544 -1.11 -7.52 -22.60
N ILE A 545 -0.10 -6.79 -23.08
CA ILE A 545 0.03 -5.35 -22.86
C ILE A 545 -0.17 -4.64 -24.19
N PHE A 546 -1.06 -3.67 -24.20
CA PHE A 546 -1.33 -2.78 -25.32
C PHE A 546 -0.94 -1.36 -24.95
N CYS A 547 -0.28 -0.66 -25.86
CA CYS A 547 0.04 0.75 -25.71
C CYS A 547 -0.62 1.58 -26.81
N ARG A 548 -1.07 2.78 -26.46
CA ARG A 548 -1.64 3.72 -27.43
C ARG A 548 -0.54 4.37 -28.27
N ASP A 549 -0.63 4.25 -29.60
CA ASP A 549 0.20 5.00 -30.53
C ASP A 549 -0.35 6.43 -30.72
N GLN A 550 0.36 7.41 -30.13
CA GLN A 550 0.05 8.83 -30.26
C GLN A 550 0.48 9.44 -31.62
N SER A 551 1.12 8.66 -32.52
CA SER A 551 1.68 9.17 -33.78
C SER A 551 0.65 9.51 -34.87
N GLY A 552 -0.64 9.28 -34.62
CA GLY A 552 -1.72 9.95 -35.33
C GLY A 552 -2.95 9.12 -35.72
N THR A 553 -3.07 7.88 -35.22
CA THR A 553 -4.27 7.04 -35.48
C THR A 553 -5.06 6.64 -34.24
N ASP A 554 -4.67 7.04 -33.02
CA ASP A 554 -5.25 6.52 -31.77
C ASP A 554 -5.32 4.99 -31.77
N ALA A 555 -4.31 4.36 -32.38
CA ALA A 555 -4.27 2.92 -32.54
C ALA A 555 -3.69 2.29 -31.28
N TRP A 556 -4.31 1.23 -30.80
CA TRP A 556 -3.78 0.41 -29.72
C TRP A 556 -3.00 -0.75 -30.32
N GLU A 557 -1.72 -0.85 -30.01
CA GLU A 557 -0.84 -1.88 -30.51
C GLU A 557 -0.41 -2.80 -29.37
N GLN A 558 -0.36 -4.11 -29.62
CA GLN A 558 0.16 -5.07 -28.66
C GLN A 558 1.67 -4.87 -28.51
N ALA A 559 2.09 -4.34 -27.36
CA ALA A 559 3.48 -4.10 -27.00
C ALA A 559 4.15 -5.38 -26.46
N ALA A 560 3.43 -6.20 -25.70
CA ALA A 560 3.98 -7.43 -25.13
C ALA A 560 2.94 -8.54 -24.93
N LYS A 561 3.41 -9.80 -24.96
CA LYS A 561 2.77 -10.96 -24.35
C LYS A 561 3.63 -11.40 -23.18
N ILE A 562 2.99 -11.59 -22.03
CA ILE A 562 3.59 -11.96 -20.76
C ILE A 562 3.05 -13.34 -20.37
N THR A 563 3.96 -14.23 -19.98
CA THR A 563 3.65 -15.53 -19.43
C THR A 563 4.41 -15.73 -18.11
N ALA A 564 3.89 -16.58 -17.22
CA ALA A 564 4.62 -17.02 -16.05
C ALA A 564 5.87 -17.80 -16.47
N SER A 565 7.05 -17.46 -15.93
CA SER A 565 8.30 -18.16 -16.24
C SER A 565 8.30 -19.66 -15.93
N ASP A 566 7.37 -20.08 -15.07
CA ASP A 566 7.16 -21.43 -14.58
C ASP A 566 5.72 -21.90 -14.77
N GLY A 567 4.92 -21.23 -15.62
CA GLY A 567 3.52 -21.58 -15.82
C GLY A 567 3.33 -23.03 -16.28
N LEU A 568 2.55 -23.79 -15.52
CA LEU A 568 2.16 -25.18 -15.76
C LEU A 568 0.69 -25.27 -16.13
N ALA A 569 0.27 -26.48 -16.50
CA ALA A 569 -1.09 -26.74 -16.91
C ALA A 569 -2.11 -26.42 -15.81
N GLY A 570 -3.01 -25.47 -16.08
CA GLY A 570 -4.12 -25.11 -15.21
C GLY A 570 -3.79 -24.08 -14.12
N ASP A 571 -2.64 -23.41 -14.18
CA ASP A 571 -2.25 -22.36 -13.22
C ASP A 571 -3.09 -21.09 -13.35
N ASN A 572 -3.73 -20.90 -14.51
CA ASN A 572 -4.60 -19.78 -14.84
C ASN A 572 -3.93 -18.41 -14.68
N PHE A 573 -2.69 -18.25 -15.13
CA PHE A 573 -2.00 -16.96 -15.15
C PHE A 573 -2.76 -15.92 -15.98
N GLY A 574 -3.00 -14.72 -15.44
CA GLY A 574 -3.82 -13.70 -16.12
C GLY A 574 -5.28 -13.69 -15.68
N ARG A 575 -5.63 -14.49 -14.66
CA ARG A 575 -7.00 -14.49 -14.07
C ARG A 575 -7.33 -13.18 -13.36
N SER A 576 -6.33 -12.47 -12.88
CA SER A 576 -6.46 -11.12 -12.33
C SER A 576 -5.24 -10.30 -12.74
N VAL A 577 -5.46 -9.05 -13.13
CA VAL A 577 -4.41 -8.13 -13.56
C VAL A 577 -4.64 -6.75 -12.94
N SER A 578 -3.55 -6.04 -12.64
CA SER A 578 -3.58 -4.65 -12.20
C SER A 578 -2.29 -3.96 -12.66
N ILE A 579 -2.36 -2.70 -13.06
CA ILE A 579 -1.23 -1.89 -13.49
C ILE A 579 -1.18 -0.57 -12.71
N ASP A 580 0.03 -0.14 -12.38
CA ASP A 580 0.35 1.22 -11.94
C ASP A 580 1.73 1.61 -12.51
N GLY A 581 1.75 2.66 -13.31
CA GLY A 581 2.89 3.10 -14.11
C GLY A 581 3.51 1.96 -14.91
N ASP A 582 4.78 1.70 -14.64
CA ASP A 582 5.58 0.68 -15.30
C ASP A 582 5.54 -0.69 -14.59
N THR A 583 4.58 -0.93 -13.69
CA THR A 583 4.47 -2.18 -12.93
C THR A 583 3.14 -2.87 -13.17
N VAL A 584 3.20 -4.13 -13.61
CA VAL A 584 2.05 -4.99 -13.81
C VAL A 584 2.07 -6.13 -12.80
N VAL A 585 0.94 -6.34 -12.13
CA VAL A 585 0.70 -7.46 -11.22
C VAL A 585 -0.25 -8.44 -11.88
N VAL A 586 0.11 -9.73 -11.88
CA VAL A 586 -0.70 -10.79 -12.50
C VAL A 586 -0.90 -11.95 -11.54
N GLY A 587 -2.15 -12.33 -11.30
CA GLY A 587 -2.51 -13.50 -10.49
C GLY A 587 -2.53 -14.80 -11.30
N ALA A 588 -2.07 -15.89 -10.67
CA ALA A 588 -2.19 -17.27 -11.12
C ALA A 588 -2.78 -18.13 -9.98
N PRO A 589 -4.09 -17.99 -9.71
CA PRO A 589 -4.73 -18.52 -8.51
C PRO A 589 -4.75 -20.05 -8.39
N ARG A 590 -4.39 -20.77 -9.45
CA ARG A 590 -4.40 -22.24 -9.46
C ARG A 590 -3.00 -22.86 -9.47
N ASP A 591 -1.96 -22.04 -9.51
CA ASP A 591 -0.57 -22.47 -9.34
C ASP A 591 -0.41 -23.31 -8.07
N ASP A 592 0.31 -24.42 -8.19
CA ASP A 592 0.36 -25.47 -7.17
C ASP A 592 1.69 -25.63 -6.43
N ASP A 593 2.55 -24.61 -6.50
CA ASP A 593 3.91 -24.64 -5.93
C ASP A 593 3.96 -24.94 -4.43
N ASN A 594 3.00 -24.41 -3.65
CA ASN A 594 2.92 -24.61 -2.20
C ASN A 594 1.82 -25.62 -1.78
N GLY A 595 0.91 -25.97 -2.69
CA GLY A 595 -0.20 -26.92 -2.51
C GLY A 595 -1.16 -26.83 -3.69
N SER A 596 -2.00 -27.84 -3.97
CA SER A 596 -2.85 -27.77 -5.17
C SER A 596 -3.82 -26.58 -5.10
N ASN A 597 -3.77 -25.71 -6.11
CA ASN A 597 -4.47 -24.41 -6.13
C ASN A 597 -4.14 -23.50 -4.94
N SER A 598 -2.90 -23.55 -4.44
CA SER A 598 -2.42 -22.59 -3.42
C SER A 598 -2.32 -21.18 -3.98
N GLY A 599 -2.04 -21.07 -5.27
CA GLY A 599 -1.98 -19.82 -6.02
C GLY A 599 -0.66 -19.07 -5.89
N SER A 600 -0.39 -18.28 -6.92
CA SER A 600 0.80 -17.43 -7.06
C SER A 600 0.45 -16.06 -7.62
N THR A 601 1.33 -15.08 -7.43
CA THR A 601 1.23 -13.75 -8.07
C THR A 601 2.59 -13.35 -8.64
N TYR A 602 2.58 -12.68 -9.79
CA TYR A 602 3.78 -12.31 -10.51
C TYR A 602 3.82 -10.81 -10.74
N ILE A 603 5.02 -10.25 -10.65
CA ILE A 603 5.28 -8.83 -10.90
C ILE A 603 6.11 -8.73 -12.16
N PHE A 604 5.66 -7.91 -13.10
CA PHE A 604 6.37 -7.55 -14.31
C PHE A 604 6.65 -6.05 -14.30
N CYS A 605 7.86 -5.66 -14.70
CA CYS A 605 8.21 -4.25 -14.84
C CYS A 605 8.67 -3.97 -16.27
N ARG A 606 8.40 -2.74 -16.73
CA ARG A 606 8.96 -2.22 -17.98
C ARG A 606 10.43 -1.88 -17.76
N ASP A 607 11.31 -2.44 -18.57
CA ASP A 607 12.71 -2.00 -18.70
C ASP A 607 12.73 -0.84 -19.71
N GLN A 608 13.33 0.30 -19.33
CA GLN A 608 13.42 1.50 -20.19
C GLN A 608 14.29 1.28 -21.45
N SER A 609 14.88 0.09 -21.62
CA SER A 609 15.64 -0.29 -22.81
C SER A 609 14.78 -0.42 -24.09
N GLY A 610 13.45 -0.33 -24.00
CA GLY A 610 12.53 -0.17 -25.14
C GLY A 610 11.05 -0.22 -24.73
N ILE A 611 10.13 0.26 -25.58
CA ILE A 611 8.68 0.30 -25.30
C ILE A 611 8.05 -1.09 -25.03
N ASP A 612 8.71 -2.17 -25.46
CA ASP A 612 8.22 -3.55 -25.41
C ASP A 612 8.96 -4.43 -24.39
N ALA A 613 9.88 -3.87 -23.61
CA ALA A 613 10.77 -4.65 -22.75
C ALA A 613 10.15 -4.93 -21.37
N TRP A 614 9.09 -5.72 -21.34
CA TRP A 614 8.49 -6.19 -20.08
C TRP A 614 9.18 -7.47 -19.57
N GLY A 615 9.65 -7.45 -18.33
CA GLY A 615 10.34 -8.59 -17.70
C GLY A 615 9.75 -8.96 -16.35
N GLN A 616 9.74 -10.25 -16.04
CA GLN A 616 9.32 -10.74 -14.73
C GLN A 616 10.31 -10.26 -13.65
N ALA A 617 9.86 -9.36 -12.79
CA ALA A 617 10.62 -8.82 -11.66
C ALA A 617 10.53 -9.75 -10.44
N ALA A 618 9.37 -10.37 -10.20
CA ALA A 618 9.17 -11.26 -9.05
C ALA A 618 8.09 -12.32 -9.30
N LYS A 619 8.20 -13.44 -8.58
CA LYS A 619 7.09 -14.35 -8.24
C LYS A 619 6.88 -14.27 -6.73
N ILE A 620 5.64 -14.11 -6.31
CA ILE A 620 5.19 -13.99 -4.93
C ILE A 620 4.33 -15.22 -4.63
N THR A 621 4.71 -15.93 -3.57
CA THR A 621 3.92 -16.99 -2.95
C THR A 621 3.85 -16.74 -1.45
N VAL A 622 2.81 -17.25 -0.80
CA VAL A 622 2.62 -17.13 0.65
C VAL A 622 3.00 -18.44 1.34
N SER A 623 3.68 -18.35 2.49
CA SER A 623 4.26 -19.52 3.16
C SER A 623 3.24 -20.42 3.86
N ASP A 624 2.07 -19.86 4.14
CA ASP A 624 0.86 -20.54 4.62
C ASP A 624 -0.03 -21.03 3.47
N GLY A 625 0.37 -20.79 2.21
CA GLY A 625 -0.36 -21.23 1.03
C GLY A 625 -0.55 -22.74 1.01
N VAL A 626 -1.79 -23.21 1.15
CA VAL A 626 -2.17 -24.62 1.16
C VAL A 626 -3.24 -24.89 0.10
N TRP A 627 -3.82 -26.10 0.14
CA TRP A 627 -4.78 -26.55 -0.87
C TRP A 627 -5.99 -25.61 -0.92
N GLY A 628 -6.23 -25.00 -2.07
CA GLY A 628 -7.46 -24.26 -2.32
C GLY A 628 -7.51 -22.83 -1.79
N ASP A 629 -6.39 -22.24 -1.35
CA ASP A 629 -6.36 -20.85 -0.86
C ASP A 629 -6.65 -19.82 -1.95
N VAL A 630 -6.30 -20.17 -3.20
CA VAL A 630 -6.54 -19.35 -4.39
C VAL A 630 -5.81 -17.99 -4.30
N PHE A 631 -4.59 -17.96 -3.76
CA PHE A 631 -3.78 -16.74 -3.69
C PHE A 631 -3.51 -16.17 -5.09
N GLY A 632 -3.75 -14.88 -5.30
CA GLY A 632 -3.77 -14.28 -6.64
C GLY A 632 -5.15 -14.32 -7.31
N GLY A 633 -6.20 -14.71 -6.57
CA GLY A 633 -7.58 -14.66 -7.05
C GLY A 633 -8.06 -13.24 -7.36
N SER A 634 -7.52 -12.24 -6.66
CA SER A 634 -7.66 -10.82 -6.96
C SER A 634 -6.34 -10.10 -6.65
N VAL A 635 -6.01 -9.07 -7.43
CA VAL A 635 -4.78 -8.27 -7.27
C VAL A 635 -5.09 -6.79 -7.46
N SER A 636 -4.38 -5.92 -6.76
CA SER A 636 -4.40 -4.46 -6.95
C SER A 636 -3.02 -3.89 -6.62
N ILE A 637 -2.58 -2.87 -7.34
CA ILE A 637 -1.35 -2.12 -7.06
C ILE A 637 -1.65 -0.62 -6.96
N ASP A 638 -0.94 0.06 -6.06
CA ASP A 638 -0.82 1.52 -6.03
C ASP A 638 0.59 1.87 -5.52
N GLY A 639 1.35 2.57 -6.36
CA GLY A 639 2.76 2.85 -6.17
C GLY A 639 3.57 1.60 -5.88
N ASP A 640 4.21 1.58 -4.70
CA ASP A 640 5.02 0.46 -4.23
C ASP A 640 4.20 -0.62 -3.49
N THR A 641 2.88 -0.48 -3.36
CA THR A 641 2.06 -1.39 -2.55
C THR A 641 1.24 -2.32 -3.44
N VAL A 642 1.47 -3.63 -3.29
CA VAL A 642 0.69 -4.69 -3.96
C VAL A 642 -0.19 -5.38 -2.94
N VAL A 643 -1.47 -5.53 -3.26
CA VAL A 643 -2.42 -6.29 -2.46
C VAL A 643 -2.92 -7.49 -3.24
N VAL A 644 -2.93 -8.65 -2.59
CA VAL A 644 -3.31 -9.93 -3.20
C VAL A 644 -4.35 -10.63 -2.33
N GLY A 645 -5.47 -11.01 -2.94
CA GLY A 645 -6.51 -11.80 -2.29
C GLY A 645 -6.27 -13.32 -2.39
N ALA A 646 -6.66 -14.02 -1.32
CA ALA A 646 -6.71 -15.48 -1.21
C ALA A 646 -8.07 -15.89 -0.60
N PRO A 647 -9.16 -15.86 -1.38
CA PRO A 647 -10.52 -16.05 -0.86
C PRO A 647 -10.84 -17.47 -0.38
N GLY A 648 -9.97 -18.44 -0.65
CA GLY A 648 -10.12 -19.81 -0.15
C GLY A 648 -9.27 -20.13 1.08
N ASP A 649 -8.47 -19.19 1.57
CA ASP A 649 -7.61 -19.41 2.73
C ASP A 649 -8.42 -19.75 3.99
N ASP A 650 -8.07 -20.88 4.60
CA ASP A 650 -8.80 -21.50 5.71
C ASP A 650 -8.30 -21.09 7.10
N ASN A 651 -7.30 -20.19 7.18
CA ASN A 651 -6.67 -19.74 8.43
C ASN A 651 -6.19 -20.91 9.33
N GLU A 652 -5.71 -22.00 8.72
CA GLU A 652 -5.04 -23.14 9.37
C GLU A 652 -5.92 -24.11 10.20
N ASP A 653 -7.25 -24.25 9.97
CA ASP A 653 -8.00 -25.41 10.52
C ASP A 653 -7.77 -26.70 9.73
N GLN A 654 -6.55 -27.24 9.88
CA GLN A 654 -6.14 -28.52 9.29
C GLN A 654 -6.83 -29.76 9.91
N ASP A 655 -7.74 -29.61 10.88
CA ASP A 655 -8.35 -30.73 11.63
C ASP A 655 -9.83 -30.98 11.28
N SER A 656 -10.39 -30.25 10.32
CA SER A 656 -11.80 -30.35 9.92
C SER A 656 -11.99 -31.08 8.58
N TYR A 657 -12.99 -31.98 8.53
CA TYR A 657 -13.45 -32.64 7.29
C TYR A 657 -14.34 -31.69 6.43
N TYR A 658 -14.49 -30.44 6.88
CA TYR A 658 -15.22 -29.34 6.25
C TYR A 658 -14.25 -28.16 6.14
N VAL A 659 -14.01 -27.67 4.92
CA VAL A 659 -13.11 -26.55 4.65
C VAL A 659 -13.87 -25.28 5.02
N ASP A 660 -13.37 -24.53 5.99
CA ASP A 660 -13.97 -23.28 6.43
C ASP A 660 -13.28 -22.13 5.67
N ASP A 661 -13.83 -21.71 4.52
CA ASP A 661 -13.18 -20.76 3.61
C ASP A 661 -13.37 -19.30 4.11
N PHE A 662 -12.61 -18.90 5.13
CA PHE A 662 -12.67 -17.54 5.69
C PHE A 662 -12.16 -16.48 4.69
N GLY A 663 -11.06 -16.81 3.99
CA GLY A 663 -10.34 -15.96 3.07
C GLY A 663 -9.44 -14.92 3.74
N SER A 664 -8.44 -14.48 3.00
CA SER A 664 -7.42 -13.50 3.43
C SER A 664 -7.03 -12.53 2.32
N ALA A 665 -6.41 -11.42 2.70
CA ALA A 665 -5.65 -10.57 1.78
C ALA A 665 -4.24 -10.33 2.34
N TYR A 666 -3.27 -10.23 1.44
CA TYR A 666 -1.85 -10.08 1.77
C TYR A 666 -1.31 -8.81 1.13
N ILE A 667 -0.50 -8.08 1.88
CA ILE A 667 0.07 -6.82 1.46
C ILE A 667 1.58 -6.97 1.31
N PHE A 668 2.07 -6.63 0.13
CA PHE A 668 3.47 -6.65 -0.23
C PHE A 668 3.91 -5.24 -0.60
N TYR A 669 5.16 -4.94 -0.27
CA TYR A 669 5.78 -3.69 -0.67
C TYR A 669 6.93 -3.97 -1.61
N ARG A 670 7.01 -3.21 -2.70
CA ARG A 670 8.20 -3.16 -3.53
C ARG A 670 9.34 -2.64 -2.66
N VAL A 671 10.29 -3.52 -2.39
CA VAL A 671 11.57 -3.10 -1.82
C VAL A 671 12.40 -2.61 -3.00
N GLN A 672 12.31 -1.31 -3.32
CA GLN A 672 13.22 -0.71 -4.29
C GLN A 672 14.66 -1.08 -3.91
N GLY A 673 15.45 -1.55 -4.87
CA GLY A 673 16.89 -1.73 -4.67
C GLY A 673 17.55 -0.39 -4.34
N ASP A 674 18.79 -0.42 -3.85
CA ASP A 674 19.57 0.79 -3.62
C ASP A 674 19.62 1.63 -4.92
N GLN A 675 18.93 2.77 -4.96
CA GLN A 675 18.89 3.70 -6.10
C GLN A 675 19.10 5.13 -5.62
N PRO A 676 19.87 5.97 -6.33
CA PRO A 676 19.99 7.38 -6.01
C PRO A 676 18.67 8.13 -6.22
N ASN A 677 18.56 9.37 -5.75
CA ASN A 677 17.49 10.32 -6.11
C ASN A 677 18.02 11.74 -5.92
N LEU A 678 18.08 12.51 -6.99
CA LEU A 678 18.53 13.88 -7.11
C LEU A 678 17.34 14.83 -7.09
N THR A 679 17.18 15.58 -6.01
CA THR A 679 16.15 16.65 -5.97
C THR A 679 16.75 18.01 -5.62
N PRO A 680 16.21 19.14 -6.14
CA PRO A 680 16.52 20.47 -5.65
C PRO A 680 16.34 20.56 -4.13
N TYR A 681 17.35 21.09 -3.43
CA TYR A 681 17.43 21.05 -1.98
C TYR A 681 17.59 22.43 -1.36
N GLN A 682 16.97 22.65 -0.19
CA GLN A 682 17.17 23.84 0.63
C GLN A 682 18.00 23.45 1.87
N PRO A 683 19.30 23.74 1.90
CA PRO A 683 20.11 23.48 3.07
C PRO A 683 19.65 24.32 4.27
N ASN A 684 19.88 23.78 5.48
CA ASN A 684 19.53 24.49 6.70
C ASN A 684 20.25 25.86 6.78
N GLY A 685 19.48 26.91 7.06
CA GLY A 685 19.97 28.29 7.11
C GLY A 685 20.01 29.03 5.78
N TRP A 686 19.53 28.43 4.68
CA TRP A 686 19.26 29.12 3.42
C TRP A 686 17.82 29.63 3.40
N ASP A 687 17.60 30.79 2.80
CA ASP A 687 16.24 31.35 2.68
C ASP A 687 15.36 30.57 1.69
N ASP A 688 15.97 29.87 0.71
CA ASP A 688 15.28 29.11 -0.33
C ASP A 688 16.21 28.06 -0.99
N LYS A 689 15.67 27.21 -1.88
CA LYS A 689 16.45 26.30 -2.77
C LYS A 689 17.23 27.08 -3.83
N ILE A 690 16.73 28.25 -4.25
CA ILE A 690 17.42 29.21 -5.13
C ILE A 690 17.46 30.57 -4.42
N VAL A 691 18.65 30.97 -3.99
CA VAL A 691 18.90 32.24 -3.27
C VAL A 691 19.58 33.22 -4.22
N VAL A 692 19.12 34.48 -4.24
CA VAL A 692 19.69 35.58 -5.03
C VAL A 692 20.05 36.74 -4.11
N SER A 693 21.34 37.06 -4.06
CA SER A 693 21.91 38.13 -3.23
C SER A 693 22.79 39.09 -4.04
N ASN A 694 22.96 40.34 -3.56
CA ASN A 694 23.98 41.27 -4.09
C ASN A 694 25.32 41.19 -3.34
N GLN A 695 25.47 40.21 -2.45
CA GLN A 695 26.68 39.92 -1.67
C GLN A 695 27.15 38.49 -1.94
N THR A 696 28.45 38.29 -2.06
CA THR A 696 29.03 36.94 -2.17
C THR A 696 29.03 36.23 -0.82
N GLY A 697 28.87 34.92 -0.82
CA GLY A 697 29.07 34.06 0.35
C GLY A 697 27.98 34.14 1.42
N THR A 698 26.81 34.67 1.07
CA THR A 698 25.60 34.66 1.91
C THR A 698 24.59 33.64 1.40
N ARG A 699 23.65 33.22 2.24
CA ARG A 699 22.52 32.34 1.88
C ARG A 699 21.17 32.97 2.20
N THR A 700 21.21 34.30 2.32
CA THR A 700 20.09 35.17 2.65
C THR A 700 19.74 36.02 1.45
N GLU A 701 18.46 36.23 1.26
CA GLU A 701 17.89 36.87 0.10
C GLU A 701 17.96 38.39 0.19
N ASP A 702 18.52 39.05 -0.82
CA ASP A 702 18.58 40.52 -0.87
C ASP A 702 17.54 41.13 -1.82
N THR A 703 17.22 42.40 -1.56
CA THR A 703 16.59 43.26 -2.56
C THR A 703 17.65 43.64 -3.60
N ILE A 704 17.36 43.39 -4.87
CA ILE A 704 18.29 43.59 -5.98
C ILE A 704 17.71 44.58 -7.00
N TYR A 705 18.58 45.34 -7.66
CA TYR A 705 18.22 46.31 -8.68
C TYR A 705 18.70 45.89 -10.07
N ALA A 706 17.96 46.30 -11.10
CA ALA A 706 18.34 46.05 -12.48
C ALA A 706 19.68 46.72 -12.80
N GLY A 707 20.58 46.00 -13.46
CA GLY A 707 21.93 46.45 -13.77
C GLY A 707 22.98 46.09 -12.70
N GLU A 708 22.56 45.64 -11.51
CA GLU A 708 23.49 45.16 -10.49
C GLU A 708 24.00 43.74 -10.80
N THR A 709 25.27 43.50 -10.46
CA THR A 709 25.82 42.15 -10.39
C THR A 709 25.28 41.47 -9.13
N VAL A 710 24.65 40.32 -9.31
CA VAL A 710 24.12 39.47 -8.23
C VAL A 710 24.78 38.10 -8.25
N TYR A 711 24.59 37.37 -7.17
CA TYR A 711 25.14 36.06 -6.91
C TYR A 711 23.98 35.11 -6.59
N ILE A 712 23.85 34.06 -7.39
CA ILE A 712 22.80 33.04 -7.24
C ILE A 712 23.41 31.79 -6.62
N ASP A 713 22.86 31.35 -5.51
CA ASP A 713 23.21 30.10 -4.85
C ASP A 713 22.07 29.09 -5.00
N PHE A 714 22.41 27.84 -5.29
CA PHE A 714 21.43 26.76 -5.36
C PHE A 714 22.03 25.41 -4.99
N ALA A 715 21.21 24.50 -4.50
CA ALA A 715 21.63 23.20 -4.01
C ALA A 715 20.73 22.07 -4.48
N LEU A 716 21.28 20.87 -4.41
CA LEU A 716 20.65 19.60 -4.77
C LEU A 716 21.09 18.53 -3.77
N VAL A 717 20.26 17.53 -3.52
CA VAL A 717 20.55 16.43 -2.60
C VAL A 717 20.40 15.10 -3.29
N ASN A 718 21.27 14.14 -2.98
CA ASN A 718 20.96 12.73 -3.19
C ASN A 718 20.17 12.22 -1.97
N ASN A 719 18.85 12.19 -2.02
CA ASN A 719 17.98 11.63 -0.97
C ASN A 719 17.62 10.15 -1.22
N GLY A 720 18.27 9.52 -2.22
CA GLY A 720 18.14 8.09 -2.51
C GLY A 720 18.96 7.19 -1.58
N THR A 721 18.90 5.89 -1.85
CA THR A 721 19.53 4.80 -1.09
C THR A 721 20.78 4.22 -1.75
N ALA A 722 21.28 4.83 -2.83
CA ALA A 722 22.56 4.51 -3.44
C ALA A 722 23.40 5.75 -3.73
N ASP A 723 24.71 5.55 -3.80
CA ASP A 723 25.65 6.58 -4.24
C ASP A 723 25.51 6.83 -5.75
N ILE A 724 25.55 8.10 -6.14
CA ILE A 724 25.59 8.48 -7.55
C ILE A 724 27.02 8.37 -8.04
N THR A 725 27.28 7.39 -8.89
CA THR A 725 28.60 7.21 -9.52
C THR A 725 28.67 7.73 -10.96
N THR A 726 27.50 7.97 -11.58
CA THR A 726 27.34 8.53 -12.92
C THR A 726 27.49 10.06 -12.90
N GLU A 727 27.93 10.64 -14.02
CA GLU A 727 27.93 12.10 -14.19
C GLU A 727 26.55 12.56 -14.65
N PHE A 728 26.03 13.61 -14.00
CA PHE A 728 24.71 14.18 -14.26
C PHE A 728 24.79 15.71 -14.38
N TYR A 729 23.73 16.33 -14.90
CA TYR A 729 23.73 17.76 -15.24
C TYR A 729 22.74 18.58 -14.40
N ILE A 730 23.16 19.80 -14.08
CA ILE A 730 22.38 20.77 -13.31
C ILE A 730 22.23 22.03 -14.15
N GLN A 731 20.99 22.44 -14.40
CA GLN A 731 20.67 23.58 -15.27
C GLN A 731 19.85 24.62 -14.51
N LEU A 732 20.24 25.90 -14.66
CA LEU A 732 19.49 27.04 -14.14
C LEU A 732 18.90 27.83 -15.31
N TYR A 733 17.62 28.15 -15.22
CA TYR A 733 16.87 28.94 -16.18
C TYR A 733 16.35 30.23 -15.55
N ILE A 734 16.34 31.31 -16.34
CA ILE A 734 15.74 32.59 -15.99
C ILE A 734 14.78 32.96 -17.12
N ASN A 735 13.47 33.04 -16.82
CA ASN A 735 12.38 33.20 -17.80
C ASN A 735 12.46 32.18 -18.94
N GLY A 736 12.74 30.91 -18.61
CA GLY A 736 12.89 29.82 -19.59
C GLY A 736 14.17 29.88 -20.42
N ILE A 737 15.06 30.84 -20.20
CA ILE A 737 16.38 30.90 -20.85
C ILE A 737 17.42 30.26 -19.94
N ARG A 738 18.11 29.22 -20.43
CA ARG A 738 19.19 28.57 -19.68
C ARG A 738 20.38 29.51 -19.49
N VAL A 739 20.73 29.78 -18.25
CA VAL A 739 21.86 30.65 -17.85
C VAL A 739 23.01 29.86 -17.23
N CYS A 740 22.75 28.69 -16.64
CA CYS A 740 23.78 27.79 -16.10
C CYS A 740 23.61 26.37 -16.66
N ASN A 741 24.73 25.69 -16.87
CA ASN A 741 24.80 24.26 -17.20
C ASN A 741 26.07 23.68 -16.57
N ALA A 742 25.93 23.09 -15.39
CA ALA A 742 26.99 22.44 -14.64
C ALA A 742 26.83 20.92 -14.72
N SER A 743 27.90 20.18 -14.44
CA SER A 743 27.84 18.73 -14.21
C SER A 743 28.44 18.37 -12.85
N ALA A 744 27.98 17.25 -12.29
CA ALA A 744 28.47 16.68 -11.05
C ALA A 744 28.50 15.15 -11.14
N SER A 745 29.31 14.52 -10.28
CA SER A 745 29.36 13.07 -10.11
C SER A 745 29.81 12.75 -8.68
N GLY A 746 29.58 11.52 -8.21
CA GLY A 746 30.09 11.06 -6.91
C GLY A 746 29.30 11.58 -5.71
N LEU A 747 28.01 11.87 -5.86
CA LEU A 747 27.16 12.36 -4.76
C LEU A 747 26.65 11.19 -3.93
N LEU A 748 27.19 11.04 -2.71
CA LEU A 748 26.84 9.97 -1.79
C LEU A 748 25.37 10.09 -1.33
N GLN A 749 24.77 8.96 -0.96
CA GLN A 749 23.43 8.95 -0.36
C GLN A 749 23.33 9.87 0.87
N ASN A 750 22.23 10.63 0.98
CA ASN A 750 21.97 11.64 2.01
C ASN A 750 22.93 12.85 2.04
N TYR A 751 23.77 13.03 1.01
CA TYR A 751 24.60 14.22 0.87
C TYR A 751 24.01 15.18 -0.16
N TYR A 752 24.14 16.47 0.13
CA TYR A 752 23.81 17.54 -0.81
C TYR A 752 25.07 18.17 -1.38
N SER A 753 24.95 18.67 -2.61
CA SER A 753 25.94 19.52 -3.26
C SER A 753 25.33 20.90 -3.50
N SER A 754 26.16 21.91 -3.72
CA SER A 754 25.69 23.25 -4.02
C SER A 754 26.60 23.96 -5.00
N ILE A 755 26.00 24.82 -5.81
CA ILE A 755 26.68 25.81 -6.61
C ILE A 755 26.48 27.14 -5.91
N SER A 756 27.59 27.84 -5.70
CA SER A 756 27.62 29.06 -4.93
C SER A 756 28.12 30.23 -5.76
N ASP A 757 27.60 31.41 -5.46
CA ASP A 757 27.99 32.68 -6.06
C ASP A 757 27.96 32.70 -7.60
N PHE A 758 26.96 32.06 -8.23
CA PHE A 758 26.79 32.14 -9.69
C PHE A 758 26.45 33.58 -10.10
N GLU A 759 27.40 34.24 -10.76
CA GLU A 759 27.28 35.65 -11.12
C GLU A 759 26.25 35.85 -12.25
N TYR A 760 25.28 36.73 -12.01
CA TYR A 760 24.27 37.12 -13.01
C TYR A 760 23.94 38.62 -12.92
N THR A 761 23.44 39.21 -14.01
CA THR A 761 22.97 40.60 -14.04
C THR A 761 21.61 40.66 -14.72
N PHE A 762 20.59 41.10 -13.99
CA PHE A 762 19.26 41.35 -14.54
C PHE A 762 19.25 42.67 -15.31
N SER A 763 18.88 42.66 -16.59
CA SER A 763 18.97 43.82 -17.47
C SER A 763 17.84 44.84 -17.29
N SER A 764 16.74 44.47 -16.65
CA SER A 764 15.57 45.32 -16.43
C SER A 764 14.87 45.01 -15.10
N ALA A 765 14.09 45.96 -14.60
CA ALA A 765 13.22 45.72 -13.46
C ALA A 765 12.01 44.86 -13.89
N GLY A 766 11.52 44.01 -13.00
CA GLY A 766 10.41 43.10 -13.31
C GLY A 766 10.35 41.89 -12.38
N ILE A 767 9.47 40.96 -12.69
CA ILE A 767 9.41 39.64 -12.05
C ILE A 767 10.06 38.64 -13.00
N TYR A 768 10.97 37.84 -12.48
CA TYR A 768 11.70 36.82 -13.21
C TYR A 768 11.41 35.45 -12.60
N THR A 769 11.05 34.48 -13.43
CA THR A 769 10.90 33.08 -13.01
C THR A 769 12.26 32.40 -13.06
N LEU A 770 12.71 31.90 -11.92
CA LEU A 770 13.93 31.10 -11.76
C LEU A 770 13.51 29.64 -11.70
N GLN A 771 14.13 28.79 -12.52
CA GLN A 771 13.88 27.34 -12.52
C GLN A 771 15.21 26.60 -12.44
N LEU A 772 15.33 25.72 -11.45
CA LEU A 772 16.44 24.79 -11.28
C LEU A 772 15.98 23.41 -11.70
N VAL A 773 16.75 22.78 -12.59
CA VAL A 773 16.56 21.40 -13.06
C VAL A 773 17.82 20.64 -12.67
N VAL A 774 17.68 19.62 -11.83
CA VAL A 774 18.72 18.64 -11.54
C VAL A 774 18.49 17.40 -12.42
N ASP A 775 19.53 16.60 -12.57
CA ASP A 775 19.61 15.53 -13.59
C ASP A 775 18.98 15.89 -14.95
N ALA A 776 19.34 17.05 -15.49
CA ALA A 776 18.60 17.67 -16.58
C ALA A 776 18.60 16.91 -17.92
N ASN A 777 19.34 15.81 -18.05
CA ASN A 777 19.25 14.91 -19.21
C ASN A 777 18.80 13.48 -18.85
N ASN A 778 18.34 13.24 -17.62
CA ASN A 778 17.96 11.91 -17.14
C ASN A 778 19.14 10.92 -17.20
N ASP A 779 20.33 11.35 -16.75
CA ASP A 779 21.58 10.59 -16.83
C ASP A 779 21.74 9.60 -15.65
N VAL A 780 20.97 9.76 -14.57
CA VAL A 780 20.98 8.90 -13.38
C VAL A 780 19.62 8.22 -13.28
N ASP A 781 19.60 6.89 -13.18
CA ASP A 781 18.35 6.18 -12.88
C ASP A 781 18.02 6.38 -11.40
N GLU A 782 16.93 7.09 -11.11
CA GLU A 782 16.58 7.55 -9.78
C GLU A 782 15.37 6.83 -9.19
N SER A 783 15.25 6.85 -7.86
CA SER A 783 14.07 6.30 -7.16
C SER A 783 12.81 7.16 -7.28
N ASN A 784 12.94 8.41 -7.77
CA ASN A 784 11.86 9.29 -8.16
C ASN A 784 12.37 10.22 -9.26
N GLU A 785 11.80 10.15 -10.46
CA GLU A 785 12.19 11.01 -11.58
C GLU A 785 11.37 12.31 -11.65
N ASN A 786 10.35 12.44 -10.80
CA ASN A 786 9.36 13.52 -10.86
C ASN A 786 9.67 14.71 -9.94
N ASP A 787 10.73 14.64 -9.11
CA ASP A 787 11.12 15.70 -8.17
C ASP A 787 12.41 16.44 -8.53
N ASN A 788 12.80 16.38 -9.81
CA ASN A 788 14.05 16.94 -10.34
C ASN A 788 13.98 18.46 -10.63
N GLU A 789 12.83 19.09 -10.42
CA GLU A 789 12.60 20.50 -10.76
C GLU A 789 12.11 21.36 -9.59
N TYR A 790 12.56 22.61 -9.56
CA TYR A 790 12.03 23.63 -8.64
C TYR A 790 11.99 24.99 -9.30
N GLN A 791 10.88 25.72 -9.13
CA GLN A 791 10.70 27.07 -9.68
C GLN A 791 10.19 28.07 -8.66
N ARG A 792 10.63 29.33 -8.78
CA ARG A 792 10.14 30.47 -8.00
C ARG A 792 10.30 31.80 -8.74
N ASP A 793 9.52 32.79 -8.34
CA ASP A 793 9.62 34.15 -8.86
C ASP A 793 10.53 35.05 -8.01
N LYS A 794 11.38 35.84 -8.68
CA LYS A 794 12.21 36.89 -8.08
C LYS A 794 11.84 38.26 -8.65
N LYS A 795 11.50 39.20 -7.76
CA LYS A 795 11.28 40.60 -8.12
C LYS A 795 12.59 41.39 -8.12
N VAL A 796 12.87 42.04 -9.25
CA VAL A 796 14.00 42.96 -9.47
C VAL A 796 13.48 44.39 -9.53
N MET A 797 14.09 45.28 -8.77
CA MET A 797 13.67 46.69 -8.66
C MET A 797 14.35 47.57 -9.73
N ALA A 798 13.75 48.72 -10.05
CA ALA A 798 14.42 49.75 -10.86
C ALA A 798 15.36 50.57 -9.98
N GLU A 799 16.56 50.93 -10.47
CA GLU A 799 17.45 51.87 -9.75
C GLU A 799 16.68 53.15 -9.42
N ILE A 800 16.68 53.55 -8.14
CA ILE A 800 16.19 54.87 -7.73
C ILE A 800 17.39 55.82 -7.85
N TYR A 801 17.38 56.66 -8.88
CA TYR A 801 18.31 57.78 -8.96
C TYR A 801 17.88 58.84 -7.93
N GLU A 802 18.46 58.83 -6.73
CA GLU A 802 18.41 59.99 -5.85
C GLU A 802 19.29 61.10 -6.46
N GLY A 803 18.70 61.87 -7.35
CA GLY A 803 19.28 63.14 -7.79
C GLY A 803 19.38 64.07 -6.59
N ASP A 804 20.60 64.50 -6.26
CA ASP A 804 20.89 65.54 -5.30
C ASP A 804 20.09 66.80 -5.69
N PHE A 805 18.99 67.09 -4.98
CA PHE A 805 18.31 68.36 -5.12
C PHE A 805 19.20 69.42 -4.47
N ASP A 806 20.06 70.03 -5.28
CA ASP A 806 20.78 71.23 -4.89
C ASP A 806 19.75 72.29 -4.44
N ASN A 807 20.03 72.82 -3.25
CA ASN A 807 19.17 73.69 -2.47
C ASN A 807 19.20 75.14 -3.02
N ASP A 808 18.89 75.32 -4.30
CA ASP A 808 18.67 76.64 -4.90
C ASP A 808 17.28 76.70 -5.53
N GLY A 809 16.40 77.48 -4.88
CA GLY A 809 14.97 77.52 -5.15
C GLY A 809 14.61 78.19 -6.47
N ASP A 810 14.76 77.46 -7.58
CA ASP A 810 14.10 77.80 -8.84
C ASP A 810 13.56 76.54 -9.52
N VAL A 811 12.24 76.39 -9.49
CA VAL A 811 11.54 75.30 -10.18
C VAL A 811 11.20 75.81 -11.56
N ASP A 812 12.06 75.54 -12.55
CA ASP A 812 11.69 75.73 -13.94
C ASP A 812 10.80 74.55 -14.37
N GLY A 813 9.58 74.88 -14.79
CA GLY A 813 8.51 73.93 -15.05
C GLY A 813 8.71 73.21 -16.37
N ALA A 814 9.55 72.17 -16.39
CA ALA A 814 9.59 71.15 -17.43
C ALA A 814 10.42 69.96 -16.95
N ASP A 815 9.81 69.02 -16.20
CA ASP A 815 10.20 67.59 -16.14
C ASP A 815 9.28 66.79 -15.19
N LEU A 816 7.96 67.01 -15.28
CA LEU A 816 6.93 66.17 -14.63
C LEU A 816 6.07 65.47 -15.69
N GLN A 817 6.71 64.78 -16.63
CA GLN A 817 6.03 63.85 -17.54
C GLN A 817 6.87 62.60 -17.75
N GLU A 818 6.93 61.73 -16.75
CA GLU A 818 6.99 60.27 -16.96
C GLU A 818 6.80 59.52 -15.64
N PHE A 819 5.67 59.76 -14.97
CA PHE A 819 5.15 58.82 -13.98
C PHE A 819 3.64 58.83 -14.14
N ILE A 820 3.12 57.82 -14.84
CA ILE A 820 1.80 57.18 -14.71
C ILE A 820 1.73 56.17 -15.87
N PHE A 821 1.78 54.88 -15.55
CA PHE A 821 0.72 53.91 -15.83
C PHE A 821 1.14 52.55 -15.27
N ASP A 822 0.67 52.24 -14.06
CA ASP A 822 0.18 50.89 -13.80
C ASP A 822 -1.09 50.99 -12.94
N SER A 823 -2.19 50.48 -13.48
CA SER A 823 -3.27 49.88 -12.71
C SER A 823 -4.21 49.16 -13.68
N GLY A 824 -4.36 47.87 -13.44
CA GLY A 824 -5.08 46.92 -14.26
C GLY A 824 -6.56 47.20 -14.46
N GLY A 825 -7.11 46.50 -15.44
CA GLY A 825 -8.55 46.36 -15.60
C GLY A 825 -9.12 45.54 -14.45
N LEU A 826 -10.09 46.12 -13.75
CA LEU A 826 -11.49 45.63 -13.70
C LEU A 826 -12.35 46.61 -12.89
N GLY A 827 -13.44 47.08 -13.53
CA GLY A 827 -14.75 47.30 -12.88
C GLY A 827 -15.01 48.61 -12.13
N LEU A 828 -15.85 49.45 -12.75
CA LEU A 828 -16.61 50.54 -12.11
C LEU A 828 -17.46 50.05 -10.91
N ASP A 829 -17.58 50.81 -9.82
CA ASP A 829 -18.64 51.83 -9.68
C ASP A 829 -18.58 52.66 -8.37
N VAL A 830 -18.85 53.94 -8.58
CA VAL A 830 -19.25 55.07 -7.73
C VAL A 830 -19.71 54.79 -6.27
N PHE A 831 -19.10 55.47 -5.29
CA PHE A 831 -19.75 56.55 -4.50
C PHE A 831 -18.78 57.26 -3.55
N ALA A 832 -18.78 58.59 -3.63
CA ALA A 832 -18.04 59.52 -2.78
C ALA A 832 -18.72 59.71 -1.40
N ALA A 833 -17.92 59.88 -0.33
CA ALA A 833 -17.81 61.15 0.41
C ALA A 833 -17.25 61.00 1.84
N ASN A 834 -16.37 61.95 2.17
CA ASN A 834 -16.14 62.60 3.47
C ASN A 834 -15.21 61.98 4.53
N PHE A 835 -13.98 62.52 4.52
CA PHE A 835 -13.28 63.22 5.61
C PHE A 835 -13.41 62.71 7.06
N GLY A 836 -12.26 62.38 7.65
CA GLY A 836 -12.06 62.43 9.10
C GLY A 836 -10.71 61.90 9.56
N LYS A 837 -9.77 62.80 9.83
CA LYS A 837 -8.51 62.57 10.57
C LYS A 837 -8.73 61.77 11.86
N LEU A 838 -7.78 60.90 12.25
CA LEU A 838 -7.08 60.96 13.56
C LEU A 838 -6.06 59.81 13.76
N ASN A 839 -4.80 60.23 13.93
CA ASN A 839 -3.66 59.71 14.71
C ASN A 839 -3.53 58.22 15.15
N CYS A 840 -2.35 57.68 14.83
CA CYS A 840 -1.38 56.85 15.60
C CYS A 840 -1.74 56.34 17.01
N PRO A 841 -1.13 55.23 17.49
CA PRO A 841 0.16 54.65 17.08
C PRO A 841 0.07 53.51 16.07
#